data_AF-A0A0Q6TWG7-F1
#
_entry.id   AF-A0A0Q6TWG7-F1
#
_cell.length_a   1.000
_cell.length_b   1.000
_cell.length_c   1.000
_cell.angle_alpha   90.00
_cell.angle_beta   90.00
_cell.angle_gamma   90.00
#
_symmetry.space_group_name_H-M   'P 1'
#
loop_
_entity.id
_entity.type
_entity.pdbx_description
1 polymer ?
#
loop_
_entity_poly.entity_id
_entity_poly.type
_entity_poly.pdbx_seq_one_letter_code
_entity_poly.pdbx_strand_id
1 'polypeptide(L)'
;MPRPAAILAAFVLAALATLLPGPALADAPNGFDDKGQTLRQTLAPAPQGFAWMRVAGGVQLQLGPLTRNVVFYGPGLVRVTAHLGQSYATQQSLVVVTSPMAVPFDVKESADALVVTSTGVRVDIDKRSGALAFYRPDGSVLTREQAPATLNRVEISGAPTYEMTQAFSLTPEESLYGLGQYNEPYMDYRGRDVSMVQTNIGIVVPFMVSTRRWGLLWDVYSKMRFTDDAKGARFWAESAPAGADYYFVAGTTMDDVMAGYRKLTGAAPMFPKSAFGLFMSKERYKTQQQLLDVAKRFRADHFPLDTIVQDWQYWGGDKDGTWSGMTWNAERFPDPRGMVDTLHRELNAKLMVSIWPSIGDDTELAHELDAQGLRFAPKHWISGKAQIYDAFSAQGRAIYFKHVKKGLLDIGVDALWMDGTEVEVGGAAHDPGEVEADIKRLGTNAMGDFTRYLNVYSLVTTRGVYEGQRASGDKRAMTLTRSAWAGQQRYAAMPWSGDTTASWATLRAQIAGGLNVGMAGLPYWTQDTGGFFVPYPGGERNAAWRELYARWNQFGIFNPIYRIHGTDVEREPYLYKTLDPAVYRSLLSAAQLRYRLLPYLYGLAWRAHEEGYVMMRGLAMDFPDQTALRKVDDTYMFGPAFLVQPVTHSTLYAEVPPAATIPASALRTPSGEPGLALEYFAGMNFEKPASRTVDGPVAHDWPPAPLGSVPPGLQSLNQFSARWQGTLVVPESGEYEVGVEGDDGFRLWLDDKLLVDDWKNGPARFEGKRVMLNAGQAVKLRIEFYQDGGGRKLRLAWRTPSQLRTLADQQRHIDKRQATLLPAGAAWFDFWTGRRHAGGQSVAREYPLDQFPLFVRAGSIVPMGPVIEHVGQQPDAPIELRIYPGADAQFTLYEDDGETYRYESGERATVTLRWDDARGTLQVGAREGRFPGLVQQRRFNVTLVDAGGRSTKPQSVLYRGEATALQFTTP
;
A
#
# COMPACT_ATOMS: atom_id res chain seq x y z
N MET A 1 -57.34 15.82 43.20
CA MET A 1 -56.83 16.27 44.52
C MET A 1 -56.25 15.06 45.25
N PRO A 2 -55.16 15.17 46.03
CA PRO A 2 -54.25 16.31 46.19
C PRO A 2 -52.73 15.96 46.11
N ARG A 3 -51.91 16.97 45.73
CA ARG A 3 -50.47 17.17 46.08
C ARG A 3 -50.39 17.86 47.48
N PRO A 4 -49.26 18.34 48.09
CA PRO A 4 -47.87 18.51 47.60
C PRO A 4 -46.69 18.42 48.64
N ALA A 5 -45.47 18.68 48.14
CA ALA A 5 -44.42 19.58 48.69
C ALA A 5 -43.21 19.05 49.50
N ALA A 6 -42.07 19.69 49.19
CA ALA A 6 -40.74 19.73 49.82
C ALA A 6 -39.89 18.46 49.60
N ILE A 7 -38.69 18.49 48.97
CA ILE A 7 -37.59 19.45 49.10
C ILE A 7 -36.84 19.52 47.75
N LEU A 8 -36.87 20.71 47.13
CA LEU A 8 -36.05 21.09 45.97
C LEU A 8 -35.52 22.50 46.27
N ALA A 9 -34.45 22.58 47.06
CA ALA A 9 -33.74 23.84 47.35
C ALA A 9 -32.37 23.56 48.02
N ALA A 10 -31.36 23.18 47.24
CA ALA A 10 -29.96 23.21 47.71
C ALA A 10 -28.86 23.19 46.62
N PHE A 11 -29.13 22.89 45.35
CA PHE A 11 -28.06 22.75 44.33
C PHE A 11 -28.31 23.48 43.00
N VAL A 12 -29.01 24.63 43.02
CA VAL A 12 -29.22 25.49 41.83
C VAL A 12 -28.72 26.93 42.02
N LEU A 13 -27.93 27.22 43.06
CA LEU A 13 -27.44 28.58 43.36
C LEU A 13 -25.91 28.65 43.47
N ALA A 14 -25.20 28.13 42.46
CA ALA A 14 -23.76 28.33 42.27
C ALA A 14 -23.34 28.42 40.78
N ALA A 15 -24.24 28.85 39.88
CA ALA A 15 -23.95 28.89 38.45
C ALA A 15 -24.45 30.16 37.71
N LEU A 16 -24.66 31.28 38.41
CA LEU A 16 -24.93 32.56 37.78
C LEU A 16 -24.26 33.70 38.57
N ALA A 17 -23.51 34.53 37.83
CA ALA A 17 -22.57 35.59 38.25
C ALA A 17 -21.22 35.02 38.76
N THR A 18 -20.11 35.06 38.01
CA THR A 18 -19.56 36.20 37.26
C THR A 18 -18.75 35.74 36.03
N LEU A 19 -19.35 35.83 34.84
CA LEU A 19 -18.62 36.01 33.59
C LEU A 19 -18.95 37.44 33.15
N LEU A 20 -18.10 38.40 33.54
CA LEU A 20 -18.07 39.68 32.83
C LEU A 20 -17.66 39.35 31.39
N PRO A 21 -18.42 39.76 30.37
CA PRO A 21 -17.93 39.65 29.01
C PRO A 21 -16.72 40.57 28.93
N GLY A 22 -15.53 39.99 28.76
CA GLY A 22 -14.43 40.71 28.15
C GLY A 22 -14.92 41.33 26.84
N PRO A 23 -14.33 42.45 26.38
CA PRO A 23 -14.86 43.19 25.23
C PRO A 23 -15.12 42.20 24.10
N ALA A 24 -16.38 42.17 23.64
CA ALA A 24 -16.77 41.39 22.49
C ALA A 24 -15.77 41.71 21.38
N LEU A 25 -14.93 40.73 21.02
CA LEU A 25 -14.16 40.77 19.79
C LEU A 25 -15.21 40.94 18.70
N ALA A 26 -15.37 42.18 18.20
CA ALA A 26 -16.09 42.46 16.97
C ALA A 26 -15.70 41.39 15.95
N ASP A 27 -16.71 40.77 15.31
CA ASP A 27 -16.58 39.64 14.38
C ASP A 27 -15.31 39.77 13.53
N ALA A 28 -14.21 39.15 14.00
CA ALA A 28 -12.99 39.08 13.22
C ALA A 28 -13.38 38.35 11.94
N PRO A 29 -13.05 38.87 10.74
CA PRO A 29 -13.32 38.15 9.52
C PRO A 29 -12.87 36.71 9.70
N ASN A 30 -13.69 35.74 9.26
CA ASN A 30 -13.29 34.32 9.24
C ASN A 30 -11.96 34.11 8.51
N GLY A 31 -11.54 35.14 7.78
CA GLY A 31 -10.29 35.26 7.09
C GLY A 31 -10.51 34.79 5.68
N PHE A 32 -11.37 33.81 5.40
CA PHE A 32 -11.54 33.18 4.09
C PHE A 32 -12.43 33.95 3.12
N ASP A 33 -12.15 33.81 1.83
CA ASP A 33 -13.06 34.16 0.73
C ASP A 33 -14.36 33.37 0.84
N ASP A 34 -15.36 33.76 0.06
CA ASP A 34 -16.69 33.12 0.09
C ASP A 34 -16.65 31.65 -0.31
N LYS A 35 -15.54 31.20 -0.91
CA LYS A 35 -15.31 29.81 -1.30
C LYS A 35 -14.49 29.04 -0.26
N GLY A 36 -14.05 29.65 0.85
CA GLY A 36 -13.19 28.99 1.84
C GLY A 36 -11.77 28.67 1.34
N GLN A 37 -11.36 29.21 0.18
CA GLN A 37 -10.15 28.78 -0.54
C GLN A 37 -8.91 29.54 -0.07
N THR A 38 -9.05 30.85 0.00
CA THR A 38 -7.96 31.81 0.29
C THR A 38 -8.43 32.78 1.35
N LEU A 39 -7.52 33.45 2.07
CA LEU A 39 -7.98 34.51 2.97
C LEU A 39 -8.35 35.79 2.15
N ARG A 40 -9.51 36.43 2.43
CA ARG A 40 -9.91 37.75 1.90
C ARG A 40 -8.75 38.73 2.03
N GLN A 41 -8.56 39.57 1.01
CA GLN A 41 -7.60 40.69 1.08
C GLN A 41 -8.05 41.68 2.16
N THR A 42 -7.32 41.76 3.28
CA THR A 42 -7.56 42.80 4.30
C THR A 42 -6.31 43.47 4.88
N LEU A 43 -5.11 43.24 4.33
CA LEU A 43 -3.93 44.05 4.63
C LEU A 43 -3.54 44.88 3.39
N ALA A 44 -3.69 46.20 3.48
CA ALA A 44 -3.14 47.10 2.47
C ALA A 44 -1.59 46.97 2.47
N PRO A 45 -0.92 46.93 1.30
CA PRO A 45 0.53 46.79 1.24
C PRO A 45 1.22 47.89 2.05
N ALA A 46 2.01 47.52 3.05
CA ALA A 46 2.90 48.47 3.73
C ALA A 46 4.02 48.87 2.75
N PRO A 47 4.27 50.17 2.50
CA PRO A 47 5.23 50.63 1.49
C PRO A 47 6.66 50.09 1.70
N GLN A 48 7.07 49.87 2.95
CA GLN A 48 8.23 49.08 3.36
C GLN A 48 7.99 48.56 4.79
N GLY A 49 7.79 47.25 4.97
CA GLY A 49 7.68 46.65 6.30
C GLY A 49 6.87 45.36 6.36
N PHE A 50 7.08 44.61 7.45
CA PHE A 50 6.22 43.52 7.89
C PHE A 50 4.93 44.10 8.48
N ALA A 51 3.78 43.63 8.02
CA ALA A 51 2.48 43.94 8.59
C ALA A 51 1.72 42.66 8.91
N TRP A 52 0.87 42.68 9.93
CA TRP A 52 0.04 41.54 10.28
C TRP A 52 -1.31 41.97 10.81
N MET A 53 -2.28 41.08 10.74
CA MET A 53 -3.59 41.23 11.37
C MET A 53 -4.07 39.90 11.94
N ARG A 54 -4.88 39.97 13.00
CA ARG A 54 -5.57 38.80 13.54
C ARG A 54 -6.75 38.44 12.64
N VAL A 55 -6.96 37.14 12.43
CA VAL A 55 -8.15 36.57 11.77
C VAL A 55 -8.79 35.56 12.73
N ALA A 56 -10.05 35.16 12.47
CA ALA A 56 -10.84 34.36 13.42
C ALA A 56 -10.11 33.09 13.94
N GLY A 57 -9.31 32.44 13.10
CA GLY A 57 -8.56 31.23 13.44
C GLY A 57 -7.04 31.39 13.51
N GLY A 58 -6.48 32.61 13.50
CA GLY A 58 -5.02 32.78 13.48
C GLY A 58 -4.56 34.18 13.08
N VAL A 59 -3.54 34.25 12.23
CA VAL A 59 -2.97 35.52 11.74
C VAL A 59 -2.73 35.51 10.23
N GLN A 60 -2.90 36.68 9.60
CA GLN A 60 -2.43 36.97 8.25
C GLN A 60 -1.25 37.93 8.32
N LEU A 61 -0.27 37.73 7.43
CA LEU A 61 1.02 38.41 7.38
C LEU A 61 1.24 38.95 5.97
N GLN A 62 1.84 40.13 5.87
CA GLN A 62 2.31 40.73 4.63
C GLN A 62 3.78 41.15 4.77
N LEU A 63 4.63 40.71 3.85
CA LEU A 63 6.03 41.12 3.75
C LEU A 63 6.38 41.39 2.28
N GLY A 64 6.46 42.67 1.90
CA GLY A 64 6.57 43.05 0.49
C GLY A 64 5.42 42.47 -0.33
N PRO A 65 5.67 41.69 -1.41
CA PRO A 65 4.61 41.02 -2.18
C PRO A 65 4.10 39.72 -1.54
N LEU A 66 4.79 39.17 -0.54
CA LEU A 66 4.45 37.89 0.08
C LEU A 66 3.29 38.08 1.08
N THR A 67 2.21 37.35 0.86
CA THR A 67 1.09 37.20 1.79
C THR A 67 1.14 35.81 2.39
N ARG A 68 1.06 35.69 3.72
CA ARG A 68 1.01 34.39 4.42
C ARG A 68 -0.13 34.33 5.41
N ASN A 69 -0.67 33.13 5.59
CA ASN A 69 -1.68 32.87 6.60
C ASN A 69 -1.23 31.72 7.48
N VAL A 70 -1.44 31.85 8.80
CA VAL A 70 -1.19 30.81 9.81
C VAL A 70 -2.49 30.62 10.55
N VAL A 71 -3.21 29.53 10.28
CA VAL A 71 -4.59 29.31 10.75
C VAL A 71 -4.71 27.96 11.44
N PHE A 72 -5.32 27.94 12.63
CA PHE A 72 -5.49 26.73 13.43
C PHE A 72 -6.73 25.90 13.01
N TYR A 73 -6.52 24.59 12.87
CA TYR A 73 -7.56 23.56 12.69
C TYR A 73 -7.70 22.70 13.97
N GLY A 74 -6.95 23.05 15.01
CA GLY A 74 -6.88 22.42 16.31
C GLY A 74 -5.64 22.91 17.07
N PRO A 75 -5.52 22.64 18.38
CA PRO A 75 -4.39 23.11 19.18
C PRO A 75 -3.01 22.68 18.67
N GLY A 76 -2.88 21.55 17.97
CA GLY A 76 -1.63 21.12 17.34
C GLY A 76 -1.69 21.13 15.82
N LEU A 77 -2.74 21.68 15.20
CA LEU A 77 -2.98 21.61 13.76
C LEU A 77 -2.99 23.01 13.15
N VAL A 78 -2.04 23.27 12.26
CA VAL A 78 -1.84 24.61 11.68
C VAL A 78 -1.77 24.50 10.17
N ARG A 79 -2.69 25.15 9.46
CA ARG A 79 -2.57 25.40 8.02
C ARG A 79 -1.69 26.61 7.80
N VAL A 80 -0.75 26.49 6.88
CA VAL A 80 0.08 27.57 6.40
C VAL A 80 -0.11 27.72 4.91
N THR A 81 -0.49 28.92 4.49
CA THR A 81 -0.54 29.28 3.06
C THR A 81 0.39 30.43 2.76
N ALA A 82 1.02 30.46 1.58
CA ALA A 82 1.86 31.57 1.13
C ALA A 82 1.71 31.84 -0.37
N HIS A 83 1.47 33.09 -0.77
CA HIS A 83 1.35 33.51 -2.16
C HIS A 83 1.86 34.94 -2.39
N LEU A 84 2.06 35.36 -3.65
CA LEU A 84 2.54 36.70 -4.00
C LEU A 84 1.38 37.67 -4.22
N GLY A 85 0.59 37.95 -3.18
CA GLY A 85 -0.55 38.88 -3.21
C GLY A 85 -1.84 38.37 -3.86
N GLN A 86 -1.77 37.27 -4.62
CA GLN A 86 -2.93 36.59 -5.19
C GLN A 86 -2.73 35.08 -5.17
N SER A 87 -3.78 34.34 -4.79
CA SER A 87 -3.90 32.91 -5.05
C SER A 87 -4.71 32.66 -6.32
N TYR A 88 -4.32 31.65 -7.09
CA TYR A 88 -4.96 31.19 -8.32
C TYR A 88 -5.75 29.89 -8.12
N ALA A 89 -5.91 29.44 -6.88
CA ALA A 89 -6.77 28.30 -6.56
C ALA A 89 -8.22 28.63 -6.97
N THR A 90 -8.86 27.70 -7.67
CA THR A 90 -10.25 27.83 -8.11
C THR A 90 -11.19 26.89 -7.37
N GLN A 91 -10.62 25.96 -6.59
CA GLN A 91 -11.31 24.89 -5.87
C GLN A 91 -10.83 24.83 -4.42
N GLN A 92 -11.70 24.35 -3.53
CA GLN A 92 -11.29 24.00 -2.16
C GLN A 92 -10.33 22.81 -2.21
N SER A 93 -9.66 22.56 -1.07
CA SER A 93 -8.87 21.33 -0.92
C SER A 93 -9.71 20.10 -1.28
N LEU A 94 -9.16 19.22 -2.11
CA LEU A 94 -9.75 17.91 -2.37
C LEU A 94 -9.49 16.94 -1.21
N VAL A 95 -8.58 17.27 -0.30
CA VAL A 95 -8.06 16.38 0.74
C VAL A 95 -8.64 16.73 2.11
N VAL A 96 -8.60 18.01 2.48
CA VAL A 96 -8.97 18.50 3.80
C VAL A 96 -10.46 18.83 3.83
N VAL A 97 -11.19 18.12 4.69
CA VAL A 97 -12.65 18.22 4.83
C VAL A 97 -13.08 18.94 6.11
N THR A 98 -12.15 19.14 7.04
CA THR A 98 -12.39 19.86 8.29
C THR A 98 -12.29 21.36 8.08
N SER A 99 -13.17 22.11 8.73
CA SER A 99 -13.10 23.58 8.77
C SER A 99 -12.17 24.08 9.89
N PRO A 100 -11.64 25.31 9.79
CA PRO A 100 -10.91 25.95 10.88
C PRO A 100 -11.70 25.91 12.19
N MET A 101 -11.03 25.64 13.30
CA MET A 101 -11.66 25.56 14.62
C MET A 101 -11.41 26.84 15.41
N ALA A 102 -12.35 27.19 16.30
CA ALA A 102 -12.13 28.24 17.30
C ALA A 102 -11.13 27.74 18.36
N VAL A 103 -9.85 27.87 18.06
CA VAL A 103 -8.74 27.51 18.96
C VAL A 103 -8.34 28.75 19.75
N PRO A 104 -8.29 28.70 21.09
CA PRO A 104 -7.67 29.76 21.87
C PRO A 104 -6.17 29.85 21.53
N PHE A 105 -5.72 31.03 21.13
CA PHE A 105 -4.32 31.32 20.88
C PHE A 105 -3.94 32.73 21.32
N ASP A 106 -2.72 32.86 21.81
CA ASP A 106 -2.08 34.13 22.16
C ASP A 106 -1.21 34.60 21.00
N VAL A 107 -1.12 35.93 20.84
CA VAL A 107 -0.19 36.57 19.91
C VAL A 107 0.69 37.53 20.69
N LYS A 108 2.01 37.40 20.55
CA LYS A 108 3.00 38.30 21.15
C LYS A 108 3.91 38.83 20.05
N GLU A 109 4.05 40.15 19.97
CA GLU A 109 4.92 40.81 19.01
C GLU A 109 6.17 41.35 19.70
N SER A 110 7.32 41.17 19.05
CA SER A 110 8.59 41.81 19.40
C SER A 110 9.14 42.59 18.20
N ALA A 111 10.35 43.17 18.36
CA ALA A 111 11.02 43.86 17.27
C ALA A 111 11.30 42.92 16.08
N ASP A 112 11.71 41.68 16.35
CA ASP A 112 12.18 40.74 15.33
C ASP A 112 11.18 39.63 14.98
N ALA A 113 10.16 39.36 15.82
CA ALA A 113 9.27 38.23 15.61
C ALA A 113 7.80 38.51 15.99
N LEU A 114 6.89 37.77 15.36
CA LEU A 114 5.51 37.58 15.80
C LEU A 114 5.34 36.13 16.28
N VAL A 115 4.94 35.93 17.53
CA VAL A 115 4.80 34.62 18.16
C VAL A 115 3.32 34.30 18.36
N VAL A 116 2.85 33.21 17.76
CA VAL A 116 1.48 32.74 17.86
C VAL A 116 1.47 31.41 18.62
N THR A 117 0.80 31.34 19.77
CA THR A 117 0.86 30.18 20.67
C THR A 117 -0.52 29.65 20.98
N SER A 118 -0.70 28.36 20.78
CA SER A 118 -1.86 27.59 21.27
C SER A 118 -1.39 26.59 22.33
N THR A 119 -2.30 25.79 22.89
CA THR A 119 -1.93 24.77 23.87
C THR A 119 -1.16 23.59 23.29
N GLY A 120 -1.18 23.37 21.97
CA GLY A 120 -0.49 22.23 21.33
C GLY A 120 0.74 22.61 20.50
N VAL A 121 0.82 23.84 20.01
CA VAL A 121 1.97 24.32 19.21
C VAL A 121 2.18 25.81 19.35
N ARG A 122 3.45 26.22 19.32
CA ARG A 122 3.90 27.61 19.18
C ARG A 122 4.53 27.79 17.80
N VAL A 123 4.16 28.87 17.12
CA VAL A 123 4.68 29.27 15.81
C VAL A 123 5.36 30.63 15.96
N ASP A 124 6.68 30.67 15.75
CA ASP A 124 7.42 31.93 15.65
C ASP A 124 7.53 32.33 14.18
N ILE A 125 7.19 33.57 13.88
CA ILE A 125 7.28 34.18 12.55
C ILE A 125 8.39 35.23 12.60
N ASP A 126 9.44 35.05 11.81
CA ASP A 126 10.51 36.03 11.68
C ASP A 126 10.04 37.25 10.85
N LYS A 127 10.13 38.47 11.40
CA LYS A 127 9.59 39.68 10.74
C LYS A 127 10.44 40.16 9.57
N ARG A 128 11.71 39.72 9.45
CA ARG A 128 12.63 40.15 8.40
C ARG A 128 12.47 39.32 7.13
N SER A 129 12.31 38.02 7.30
CA SER A 129 12.22 37.03 6.22
C SER A 129 10.79 36.53 6.00
N GLY A 130 9.97 36.50 7.05
CA GLY A 130 8.66 35.85 7.05
C GLY A 130 8.70 34.33 7.30
N ALA A 131 9.87 33.73 7.54
CA ALA A 131 10.02 32.29 7.78
C ALA A 131 9.38 31.84 9.11
N LEU A 132 8.84 30.62 9.14
CA LEU A 132 8.20 30.03 10.32
C LEU A 132 9.10 29.05 11.05
N ALA A 133 9.00 29.05 12.38
CA ALA A 133 9.56 28.02 13.23
C ALA A 133 8.47 27.43 14.14
N PHE A 134 8.38 26.10 14.15
CA PHE A 134 7.39 25.36 14.93
C PHE A 134 8.02 24.78 16.18
N TYR A 135 7.37 24.99 17.31
CA TYR A 135 7.82 24.54 18.62
C TYR A 135 6.71 23.82 19.33
N ARG A 136 7.11 22.88 20.20
CA ARG A 136 6.24 22.41 21.26
C ARG A 136 5.93 23.55 22.25
N PRO A 137 4.85 23.43 23.04
CA PRO A 137 4.53 24.40 24.08
C PRO A 137 5.66 24.59 25.12
N ASP A 138 6.52 23.58 25.31
CA ASP A 138 7.70 23.64 26.21
C ASP A 138 8.89 24.42 25.63
N GLY A 139 8.79 24.92 24.39
CA GLY A 139 9.86 25.66 23.71
C GLY A 139 10.86 24.79 22.94
N SER A 140 10.72 23.47 22.93
CA SER A 140 11.53 22.59 22.09
C SER A 140 11.15 22.72 20.61
N VAL A 141 12.15 22.83 19.73
CA VAL A 141 11.94 22.97 18.29
C VAL A 141 11.39 21.66 17.73
N LEU A 142 10.32 21.73 16.93
CA LEU A 142 9.86 20.62 16.10
C LEU A 142 10.61 20.64 14.77
N THR A 143 10.41 21.70 13.99
CA THR A 143 11.10 21.98 12.73
C THR A 143 11.05 23.49 12.43
N ARG A 144 11.77 23.93 11.39
CA ARG A 144 11.80 25.32 10.94
C ARG A 144 11.79 25.33 9.42
N GLU A 145 11.12 26.32 8.84
CA GLU A 145 11.39 26.68 7.44
C GLU A 145 12.80 27.25 7.34
N GLN A 146 13.57 26.86 6.32
CA GLN A 146 14.88 27.48 6.07
C GLN A 146 14.74 28.92 5.57
N ALA A 147 13.70 29.14 4.78
CA ALA A 147 13.23 30.41 4.25
C ALA A 147 11.74 30.25 3.91
N PRO A 148 10.97 31.33 3.69
CA PRO A 148 9.65 31.21 3.09
C PRO A 148 9.73 30.52 1.73
N ALA A 149 8.60 29.98 1.28
CA ALA A 149 8.52 29.31 -0.01
C ALA A 149 9.04 30.20 -1.15
N THR A 150 9.89 29.64 -2.00
CA THR A 150 10.23 30.24 -3.29
C THR A 150 9.03 30.07 -4.22
N LEU A 151 8.49 31.17 -4.73
CA LEU A 151 7.30 31.20 -5.57
C LEU A 151 7.61 31.90 -6.89
N ASN A 152 7.58 31.16 -7.99
CA ASN A 152 7.72 31.71 -9.33
C ASN A 152 6.35 31.72 -10.00
N ARG A 153 5.85 32.91 -10.38
CA ARG A 153 4.62 33.00 -11.18
C ARG A 153 4.89 32.39 -12.55
N VAL A 154 4.12 31.37 -12.91
CA VAL A 154 4.18 30.71 -14.20
C VAL A 154 2.79 30.56 -14.77
N GLU A 155 2.69 30.37 -16.08
CA GLU A 155 1.45 30.04 -16.76
C GLU A 155 1.59 28.66 -17.37
N ILE A 156 0.64 27.77 -17.06
CA ILE A 156 0.61 26.39 -17.56
C ILE A 156 -0.73 26.22 -18.27
N SER A 157 -0.68 25.86 -19.55
CA SER A 157 -1.86 25.69 -20.42
C SER A 157 -2.84 26.88 -20.36
N GLY A 158 -2.31 28.11 -20.42
CA GLY A 158 -3.12 29.34 -20.41
C GLY A 158 -3.69 29.74 -19.05
N ALA A 159 -3.30 29.06 -17.96
CA ALA A 159 -3.82 29.33 -16.63
C ALA A 159 -2.68 29.68 -15.64
N PRO A 160 -2.80 30.77 -14.86
CA PRO A 160 -1.75 31.23 -13.94
C PRO A 160 -1.64 30.32 -12.70
N THR A 161 -0.40 30.08 -12.26
CA THR A 161 -0.07 29.23 -11.11
C THR A 161 1.30 29.63 -10.55
N TYR A 162 1.78 28.91 -9.55
CA TYR A 162 3.13 29.03 -9.03
C TYR A 162 3.91 27.73 -9.24
N GLU A 163 5.12 27.82 -9.79
CA GLU A 163 6.14 26.81 -9.49
C GLU A 163 6.67 27.14 -8.09
N MET A 164 6.75 26.13 -7.23
CA MET A 164 7.01 26.35 -5.80
C MET A 164 8.09 25.43 -5.25
N THR A 165 8.91 25.94 -4.32
CA THR A 165 9.78 25.14 -3.45
C THR A 165 9.64 25.60 -1.99
N GLN A 166 9.42 24.67 -1.06
CA GLN A 166 9.48 24.92 0.39
C GLN A 166 10.49 23.98 1.04
N ALA A 167 11.39 24.54 1.85
CA ALA A 167 12.45 23.82 2.54
C ALA A 167 12.25 23.85 4.06
N PHE A 168 12.53 22.72 4.72
CA PHE A 168 12.50 22.56 6.16
C PHE A 168 13.86 22.10 6.69
N SER A 169 14.18 22.56 7.90
CA SER A 169 15.35 22.14 8.66
C SER A 169 15.01 20.92 9.50
N LEU A 170 15.89 19.91 9.43
CA LEU A 170 15.78 18.66 10.16
C LEU A 170 16.99 18.51 11.08
N THR A 171 16.81 17.84 12.22
CA THR A 171 17.97 17.48 13.05
C THR A 171 18.74 16.31 12.41
N PRO A 172 20.07 16.19 12.58
CA PRO A 172 20.84 15.08 12.00
C PRO A 172 20.28 13.69 12.36
N GLU A 173 19.74 13.55 13.58
CA GLU A 173 19.21 12.31 14.13
C GLU A 173 17.73 12.05 13.76
N GLU A 174 17.07 12.97 13.06
CA GLU A 174 15.67 12.81 12.65
C GLU A 174 15.52 11.77 11.54
N SER A 175 14.45 10.98 11.58
CA SER A 175 14.04 10.08 10.50
C SER A 175 12.66 10.49 9.99
N LEU A 176 12.42 10.26 8.69
CA LEU A 176 11.22 10.67 7.99
C LEU A 176 10.52 9.46 7.37
N TYR A 177 9.20 9.41 7.52
CA TYR A 177 8.33 8.34 7.05
C TYR A 177 7.10 8.94 6.36
N GLY A 178 6.24 8.07 5.85
CA GLY A 178 5.03 8.45 5.12
C GLY A 178 5.33 8.51 3.62
N LEU A 179 4.84 9.53 2.93
CA LEU A 179 5.00 9.74 1.47
C LEU A 179 4.41 8.64 0.56
N GLY A 180 4.11 7.45 1.09
CA GLY A 180 3.50 6.32 0.41
C GLY A 180 4.50 5.21 0.09
N GLN A 181 4.39 4.59 -1.07
CA GLN A 181 5.23 3.48 -1.52
C GLN A 181 5.84 3.83 -2.87
N TYR A 182 7.11 3.46 -3.10
CA TYR A 182 7.79 3.67 -4.37
C TYR A 182 8.43 2.35 -4.84
N ASN A 183 8.91 2.32 -6.08
CA ASN A 183 9.62 1.16 -6.65
C ASN A 183 11.05 0.94 -6.05
N GLU A 184 11.25 1.42 -4.83
CA GLU A 184 12.50 1.37 -4.10
C GLU A 184 12.16 1.10 -2.62
N PRO A 185 12.95 0.28 -1.89
CA PRO A 185 12.64 -0.17 -0.54
C PRO A 185 12.98 0.90 0.52
N TYR A 186 12.39 2.09 0.39
CA TYR A 186 12.59 3.17 1.35
C TYR A 186 11.79 2.89 2.62
N MET A 187 12.52 2.66 3.73
CA MET A 187 11.92 2.74 5.06
C MET A 187 12.02 4.17 5.62
N ASP A 188 13.20 4.79 5.54
CA ASP A 188 13.48 6.17 5.97
C ASP A 188 13.78 7.05 4.75
N TYR A 189 13.08 8.18 4.64
CA TYR A 189 13.22 9.14 3.55
C TYR A 189 14.36 10.14 3.74
N ARG A 190 15.09 10.08 4.85
CA ARG A 190 16.31 10.89 5.02
C ARG A 190 17.34 10.58 3.94
N GLY A 191 17.91 11.63 3.35
CA GLY A 191 18.91 11.51 2.29
C GLY A 191 18.34 11.04 0.94
N ARG A 192 17.01 11.05 0.75
CA ARG A 192 16.36 10.53 -0.46
C ARG A 192 15.94 11.64 -1.40
N ASP A 193 15.84 11.27 -2.68
CA ASP A 193 15.34 12.11 -3.75
C ASP A 193 14.26 11.35 -4.52
N VAL A 194 13.02 11.81 -4.40
CA VAL A 194 11.82 11.03 -4.72
C VAL A 194 10.95 11.83 -5.68
N SER A 195 10.74 11.28 -6.88
CA SER A 195 9.72 11.77 -7.80
C SER A 195 8.34 11.37 -7.29
N MET A 196 7.46 12.34 -7.09
CA MET A 196 6.11 12.11 -6.57
C MET A 196 5.11 12.14 -7.74
N VAL A 197 5.08 11.04 -8.47
CA VAL A 197 4.12 10.73 -9.53
C VAL A 197 3.56 9.33 -9.27
N GLN A 198 2.25 9.14 -9.40
CA GLN A 198 1.62 7.83 -9.26
C GLN A 198 2.17 6.85 -10.31
N THR A 199 2.39 5.60 -9.92
CA THR A 199 2.74 4.50 -10.83
C THR A 199 2.03 3.22 -10.39
N ASN A 200 1.95 2.21 -11.24
CA ASN A 200 1.30 0.93 -10.94
C ASN A 200 1.82 0.35 -9.61
N ILE A 201 3.14 0.37 -9.41
CA ILE A 201 3.82 -0.15 -8.23
C ILE A 201 4.25 0.95 -7.22
N GLY A 202 3.77 2.19 -7.44
CA GLY A 202 4.12 3.37 -6.66
C GLY A 202 2.89 4.17 -6.24
N ILE A 203 2.66 4.23 -4.93
CA ILE A 203 1.56 4.97 -4.32
C ILE A 203 2.11 6.25 -3.71
N VAL A 204 1.68 7.41 -4.20
CA VAL A 204 2.08 8.71 -3.65
C VAL A 204 1.02 9.23 -2.69
N VAL A 205 1.41 9.50 -1.44
CA VAL A 205 0.54 10.13 -0.44
C VAL A 205 1.31 11.26 0.21
N PRO A 206 0.99 12.55 -0.06
CA PRO A 206 1.82 13.69 0.33
C PRO A 206 1.69 14.06 1.82
N PHE A 207 1.84 13.09 2.71
CA PHE A 207 1.92 13.26 4.16
C PHE A 207 3.22 12.67 4.68
N MET A 208 4.07 13.53 5.25
CA MET A 208 5.35 13.15 5.85
C MET A 208 5.25 13.16 7.36
N VAL A 209 5.86 12.19 8.04
CA VAL A 209 5.87 12.07 9.50
C VAL A 209 7.30 11.94 10.01
N SER A 210 7.59 12.59 11.13
CA SER A 210 8.92 12.62 11.75
C SER A 210 8.96 11.90 13.10
N THR A 211 10.12 11.29 13.42
CA THR A 211 10.44 10.79 14.77
C THR A 211 10.45 11.87 15.86
N ARG A 212 10.38 13.15 15.48
CA ARG A 212 10.17 14.29 16.39
C ARG A 212 8.69 14.57 16.64
N ARG A 213 7.77 13.66 16.29
CA ARG A 213 6.31 13.73 16.59
C ARG A 213 5.67 14.96 15.96
N TRP A 214 6.03 15.24 14.71
CA TRP A 214 5.30 16.15 13.85
C TRP A 214 5.08 15.52 12.48
N GLY A 215 4.07 16.02 11.76
CA GLY A 215 3.79 15.65 10.39
C GLY A 215 3.45 16.86 9.54
N LEU A 216 3.56 16.68 8.22
CA LEU A 216 3.30 17.71 7.22
C LEU A 216 2.47 17.12 6.10
N LEU A 217 1.22 17.58 5.98
CA LEU A 217 0.37 17.30 4.83
C LEU A 217 0.61 18.39 3.79
N TRP A 218 1.07 17.99 2.62
CA TRP A 218 1.36 18.87 1.50
C TRP A 218 0.18 18.87 0.52
N ASP A 219 -0.56 19.98 0.44
CA ASP A 219 -1.86 20.05 -0.25
C ASP A 219 -1.71 20.60 -1.68
N VAL A 220 -0.98 19.86 -2.52
CA VAL A 220 -0.73 20.18 -3.92
C VAL A 220 -0.89 18.93 -4.79
N TYR A 221 -1.51 19.06 -5.96
CA TYR A 221 -2.00 17.91 -6.77
C TYR A 221 -1.21 17.66 -8.05
N SER A 222 -0.31 18.57 -8.42
CA SER A 222 0.54 18.45 -9.61
C SER A 222 1.63 17.38 -9.44
N LYS A 223 2.49 17.27 -10.45
CA LYS A 223 3.82 16.67 -10.27
C LYS A 223 4.55 17.35 -9.11
N MET A 224 5.18 16.54 -8.27
CA MET A 224 5.99 17.00 -7.14
C MET A 224 7.30 16.22 -7.03
N ARG A 225 8.20 16.74 -6.20
CA ARG A 225 9.44 16.06 -5.82
C ARG A 225 9.74 16.33 -4.35
N PHE A 226 10.16 15.29 -3.62
CA PHE A 226 10.74 15.43 -2.30
C PHE A 226 12.24 15.15 -2.39
N THR A 227 13.07 16.04 -1.84
CA THR A 227 14.52 15.85 -1.79
C THR A 227 15.03 16.21 -0.39
N ASP A 228 15.79 15.31 0.23
CA ASP A 228 16.55 15.60 1.45
C ASP A 228 18.05 15.38 1.19
N ASP A 229 18.83 16.45 1.25
CA ASP A 229 20.27 16.45 1.02
C ASP A 229 20.96 17.50 1.92
N ALA A 230 22.20 17.90 1.60
CA ALA A 230 22.94 18.91 2.36
C ALA A 230 22.26 20.29 2.41
N LYS A 231 21.31 20.57 1.52
CA LYS A 231 20.47 21.79 1.51
C LYS A 231 19.13 21.57 2.24
N GLY A 232 18.96 20.43 2.92
CA GLY A 232 17.82 20.04 3.77
C GLY A 232 16.61 19.46 3.02
N ALA A 233 15.52 19.16 3.75
CA ALA A 233 14.33 18.55 3.18
C ALA A 233 13.47 19.56 2.43
N ARG A 234 13.20 19.30 1.16
CA ARG A 234 12.51 20.21 0.25
C ARG A 234 11.38 19.51 -0.48
N PHE A 235 10.24 20.18 -0.52
CA PHE A 235 9.15 19.86 -1.44
C PHE A 235 9.19 20.87 -2.60
N TRP A 236 9.18 20.34 -3.82
CA TRP A 236 8.99 21.10 -5.04
C TRP A 236 7.67 20.68 -5.71
N ALA A 237 6.98 21.62 -6.33
CA ALA A 237 5.79 21.37 -7.12
C ALA A 237 5.82 22.18 -8.42
N GLU A 238 5.47 21.53 -9.53
CA GLU A 238 5.39 22.15 -10.86
C GLU A 238 4.26 23.20 -10.94
N SER A 239 3.14 22.93 -10.28
CA SER A 239 1.96 23.79 -10.30
C SER A 239 1.23 23.78 -8.96
N ALA A 240 1.32 24.89 -8.24
CA ALA A 240 0.65 25.11 -6.97
C ALA A 240 -0.21 26.40 -7.05
N PRO A 241 -1.47 26.32 -7.52
CA PRO A 241 -2.29 27.52 -7.72
C PRO A 241 -2.51 28.35 -6.46
N ALA A 242 -2.56 27.72 -5.28
CA ALA A 242 -2.66 28.40 -3.98
C ALA A 242 -1.34 29.07 -3.53
N GLY A 243 -0.22 28.82 -4.24
CA GLY A 243 1.13 29.01 -3.73
C GLY A 243 1.53 27.85 -2.81
N ALA A 244 2.27 28.11 -1.73
CA ALA A 244 2.52 27.08 -0.73
C ALA A 244 1.24 26.84 0.06
N ASP A 245 0.81 25.58 0.22
CA ASP A 245 -0.33 25.20 1.07
C ASP A 245 0.00 23.88 1.76
N TYR A 246 0.23 23.95 3.07
CA TYR A 246 0.55 22.78 3.87
C TYR A 246 -0.09 22.84 5.25
N TYR A 247 -0.30 21.67 5.84
CA TYR A 247 -0.83 21.53 7.19
C TYR A 247 0.22 20.88 8.07
N PHE A 248 0.66 21.62 9.07
CA PHE A 248 1.55 21.13 10.11
C PHE A 248 0.74 20.47 11.23
N VAL A 249 1.17 19.27 11.63
CA VAL A 249 0.53 18.46 12.67
C VAL A 249 1.55 18.21 13.77
N ALA A 250 1.31 18.76 14.97
CA ALA A 250 2.11 18.50 16.16
C ALA A 250 1.44 17.44 17.05
N GLY A 251 2.22 16.49 17.54
CA GLY A 251 1.78 15.45 18.47
C GLY A 251 2.72 15.26 19.66
N THR A 252 2.22 14.60 20.70
CA THR A 252 3.05 14.09 21.81
C THR A 252 3.57 12.69 21.51
N THR A 253 2.81 11.93 20.72
CA THR A 253 3.17 10.64 20.13
C THR A 253 3.09 10.69 18.60
N MET A 254 3.60 9.66 17.91
CA MET A 254 3.36 9.54 16.46
C MET A 254 1.91 9.17 16.14
N ASP A 255 1.19 8.49 17.05
CA ASP A 255 -0.25 8.24 16.90
C ASP A 255 -1.07 9.54 16.93
N ASP A 256 -0.69 10.52 17.77
CA ASP A 256 -1.33 11.84 17.78
C ASP A 256 -1.20 12.55 16.42
N VAL A 257 -0.06 12.36 15.75
CA VAL A 257 0.17 12.91 14.41
C VAL A 257 -0.76 12.25 13.39
N MET A 258 -0.95 10.93 13.48
CA MET A 258 -1.89 10.20 12.63
C MET A 258 -3.35 10.60 12.92
N ALA A 259 -3.72 10.76 14.19
CA ALA A 259 -5.03 11.26 14.59
C ALA A 259 -5.27 12.69 14.07
N GLY A 260 -4.25 13.55 14.10
CA GLY A 260 -4.27 14.88 13.51
C GLY A 260 -4.52 14.85 11.99
N TYR A 261 -3.85 13.96 11.27
CA TYR A 261 -4.10 13.73 9.84
C TYR A 261 -5.55 13.28 9.59
N ARG A 262 -6.07 12.33 10.39
CA ARG A 262 -7.45 11.82 10.24
C ARG A 262 -8.49 12.87 10.58
N LYS A 263 -8.20 13.74 11.54
CA LYS A 263 -9.03 14.91 11.83
C LYS A 263 -9.06 15.88 10.64
N LEU A 264 -7.97 16.08 9.91
CA LEU A 264 -7.97 16.95 8.73
C LEU A 264 -8.69 16.31 7.53
N THR A 265 -8.45 15.02 7.30
CA THR A 265 -8.75 14.36 6.02
C THR A 265 -9.91 13.37 6.05
N GLY A 266 -10.51 13.15 7.21
CA GLY A 266 -11.63 12.23 7.43
C GLY A 266 -11.22 10.89 8.05
N ALA A 267 -12.11 10.33 8.86
CA ALA A 267 -11.95 9.00 9.43
C ALA A 267 -11.94 7.92 8.33
N ALA A 268 -11.23 6.81 8.56
CA ALA A 268 -11.35 5.62 7.73
C ALA A 268 -12.61 4.86 8.16
N PRO A 269 -13.62 4.64 7.31
CA PRO A 269 -14.80 3.89 7.69
C PRO A 269 -14.46 2.45 8.08
N MET A 270 -15.29 1.85 8.92
CA MET A 270 -15.21 0.41 9.17
C MET A 270 -15.54 -0.34 7.88
N PHE A 271 -14.64 -1.21 7.43
CA PHE A 271 -14.95 -2.17 6.36
C PHE A 271 -15.96 -3.22 6.84
N PRO A 272 -16.64 -3.93 5.92
CA PRO A 272 -17.34 -5.16 6.28
C PRO A 272 -16.42 -6.09 7.07
N LYS A 273 -16.92 -6.79 8.07
CA LYS A 273 -16.11 -7.66 8.93
C LYS A 273 -15.46 -8.79 8.11
N SER A 274 -16.11 -9.26 7.05
CA SER A 274 -15.56 -10.21 6.07
C SER A 274 -14.29 -9.70 5.39
N ALA A 275 -14.05 -8.39 5.32
CA ALA A 275 -12.82 -7.80 4.77
C ALA A 275 -11.56 -8.17 5.58
N PHE A 276 -11.72 -8.58 6.83
CA PHE A 276 -10.59 -9.01 7.66
C PHE A 276 -10.29 -10.52 7.53
N GLY A 277 -11.10 -11.26 6.77
CA GLY A 277 -10.85 -12.65 6.36
C GLY A 277 -9.91 -12.75 5.14
N LEU A 278 -9.96 -13.91 4.46
CA LEU A 278 -9.15 -14.17 3.25
C LEU A 278 -9.89 -13.70 1.99
N PHE A 279 -9.15 -12.98 1.13
CA PHE A 279 -9.50 -12.72 -0.27
C PHE A 279 -8.74 -13.69 -1.18
N MET A 280 -9.47 -14.59 -1.85
CA MET A 280 -8.91 -15.42 -2.90
C MET A 280 -9.21 -14.80 -4.26
N SER A 281 -8.15 -14.41 -4.97
CA SER A 281 -8.21 -13.78 -6.29
C SER A 281 -7.27 -14.48 -7.26
N LYS A 282 -7.48 -14.22 -8.55
CA LYS A 282 -6.66 -14.69 -9.67
C LYS A 282 -6.82 -13.71 -10.83
N GLU A 283 -5.76 -13.52 -11.61
CA GLU A 283 -5.83 -13.02 -12.99
C GLU A 283 -5.84 -14.23 -13.94
N ARG A 284 -6.99 -14.75 -14.38
CA ARG A 284 -8.38 -14.41 -14.02
C ARG A 284 -9.27 -15.64 -14.00
N TYR A 285 -10.36 -15.63 -13.21
CA TYR A 285 -11.44 -16.61 -13.40
C TYR A 285 -12.16 -16.32 -14.73
N LYS A 286 -12.25 -17.32 -15.59
CA LYS A 286 -12.71 -17.17 -16.97
C LYS A 286 -14.22 -17.29 -17.11
N THR A 287 -14.86 -18.07 -16.23
CA THR A 287 -16.30 -18.37 -16.26
C THR A 287 -16.89 -18.36 -14.85
N GLN A 288 -18.21 -18.17 -14.79
CA GLN A 288 -19.01 -18.31 -13.58
C GLN A 288 -18.79 -19.65 -12.89
N GLN A 289 -18.77 -20.75 -13.65
CA GLN A 289 -18.61 -22.09 -13.10
C GLN A 289 -17.23 -22.26 -12.44
N GLN A 290 -16.16 -21.78 -13.09
CA GLN A 290 -14.82 -21.87 -12.52
C GLN A 290 -14.73 -21.14 -11.18
N LEU A 291 -15.28 -19.92 -11.09
CA LEU A 291 -15.31 -19.14 -9.86
C LEU A 291 -16.05 -19.89 -8.74
N LEU A 292 -17.23 -20.44 -9.04
CA LEU A 292 -18.01 -21.23 -8.08
C LEU A 292 -17.29 -22.51 -7.65
N ASP A 293 -16.62 -23.20 -8.57
CA ASP A 293 -15.89 -24.44 -8.27
C ASP A 293 -14.73 -24.18 -7.32
N VAL A 294 -14.00 -23.07 -7.50
CA VAL A 294 -12.96 -22.65 -6.54
C VAL A 294 -13.57 -22.41 -5.16
N ALA A 295 -14.63 -21.58 -5.06
CA ALA A 295 -15.25 -21.30 -3.76
C ALA A 295 -15.80 -22.57 -3.07
N LYS A 296 -16.44 -23.46 -3.83
CA LYS A 296 -16.90 -24.78 -3.34
C LYS A 296 -15.74 -25.62 -2.84
N ARG A 297 -14.60 -25.58 -3.53
CA ARG A 297 -13.42 -26.35 -3.13
C ARG A 297 -12.84 -25.87 -1.81
N PHE A 298 -12.80 -24.56 -1.54
CA PHE A 298 -12.39 -24.03 -0.24
C PHE A 298 -13.25 -24.59 0.90
N ARG A 299 -14.59 -24.58 0.74
CA ARG A 299 -15.52 -25.15 1.73
C ARG A 299 -15.35 -26.66 1.89
N ALA A 300 -15.27 -27.41 0.79
CA ALA A 300 -15.06 -28.85 0.83
C ALA A 300 -13.75 -29.24 1.53
N ASP A 301 -12.72 -28.40 1.42
CA ASP A 301 -11.41 -28.61 2.03
C ASP A 301 -11.27 -28.02 3.44
N HIS A 302 -12.33 -27.41 4.00
CA HIS A 302 -12.33 -26.68 5.26
C HIS A 302 -11.22 -25.62 5.34
N PHE A 303 -10.92 -24.97 4.21
CA PHE A 303 -9.97 -23.87 4.14
C PHE A 303 -10.72 -22.54 4.27
N PRO A 304 -10.32 -21.62 5.17
CA PRO A 304 -11.04 -20.37 5.37
C PRO A 304 -11.09 -19.49 4.12
N LEU A 305 -12.26 -18.92 3.80
CA LEU A 305 -12.48 -17.99 2.69
C LEU A 305 -13.66 -17.07 3.01
N ASP A 306 -13.46 -15.75 2.90
CA ASP A 306 -14.54 -14.77 3.07
C ASP A 306 -14.90 -14.09 1.75
N THR A 307 -13.92 -13.79 0.90
CA THR A 307 -14.16 -13.08 -0.36
C THR A 307 -13.48 -13.80 -1.53
N ILE A 308 -14.25 -14.07 -2.58
CA ILE A 308 -13.69 -14.45 -3.89
C ILE A 308 -13.74 -13.24 -4.83
N VAL A 309 -12.73 -13.08 -5.67
CA VAL A 309 -12.57 -11.90 -6.53
C VAL A 309 -12.66 -12.30 -7.99
N GLN A 310 -13.59 -11.69 -8.72
CA GLN A 310 -13.65 -11.75 -10.18
C GLN A 310 -12.84 -10.59 -10.77
N ASP A 311 -11.76 -10.93 -11.46
CA ASP A 311 -10.90 -9.99 -12.17
C ASP A 311 -11.49 -9.57 -13.55
N TRP A 312 -10.75 -8.79 -14.33
CA TRP A 312 -11.10 -8.21 -15.64
C TRP A 312 -11.63 -9.23 -16.67
N GLN A 313 -12.18 -8.71 -17.76
CA GLN A 313 -12.76 -9.50 -18.86
C GLN A 313 -13.94 -10.41 -18.47
N TYR A 314 -14.72 -10.12 -17.42
CA TYR A 314 -16.05 -10.76 -17.27
C TYR A 314 -17.11 -10.15 -18.20
N TRP A 315 -16.88 -8.91 -18.65
CA TRP A 315 -17.71 -8.17 -19.60
C TRP A 315 -17.57 -8.63 -21.06
N GLY A 316 -16.40 -9.13 -21.44
CA GLY A 316 -16.00 -9.45 -22.81
C GLY A 316 -14.48 -9.59 -22.90
N GLY A 317 -13.88 -9.35 -24.05
CA GLY A 317 -12.42 -9.43 -24.28
C GLY A 317 -11.73 -8.06 -24.25
N ASP A 318 -10.42 -8.07 -24.46
CA ASP A 318 -9.60 -6.87 -24.66
C ASP A 318 -9.58 -6.40 -26.12
N LYS A 319 -10.06 -7.22 -27.06
CA LYS A 319 -10.09 -6.88 -28.50
C LYS A 319 -11.44 -6.36 -29.00
N ASP A 320 -12.47 -6.43 -28.17
CA ASP A 320 -13.79 -5.86 -28.43
C ASP A 320 -13.95 -4.51 -27.72
N GLY A 321 -15.03 -3.77 -27.99
CA GLY A 321 -15.30 -2.48 -27.35
C GLY A 321 -16.09 -2.60 -26.04
N THR A 322 -16.14 -3.76 -25.39
CA THR A 322 -16.95 -3.97 -24.16
C THR A 322 -16.20 -3.71 -22.86
N TRP A 323 -14.94 -3.29 -22.95
CA TRP A 323 -14.04 -3.09 -21.82
C TRP A 323 -14.67 -2.31 -20.66
N SER A 324 -14.67 -2.88 -19.45
CA SER A 324 -15.22 -2.24 -18.23
C SER A 324 -16.66 -1.71 -18.41
N GLY A 325 -17.48 -2.38 -19.21
CA GLY A 325 -18.86 -1.96 -19.48
C GLY A 325 -19.83 -2.11 -18.30
N MET A 326 -19.38 -2.68 -17.17
CA MET A 326 -20.21 -3.10 -16.03
C MET A 326 -21.32 -4.09 -16.44
N THR A 327 -21.08 -4.85 -17.51
CA THR A 327 -21.97 -5.88 -18.03
C THR A 327 -21.31 -7.26 -17.90
N TRP A 328 -22.10 -8.32 -18.04
CA TRP A 328 -21.61 -9.70 -17.96
C TRP A 328 -21.73 -10.37 -19.32
N ASN A 329 -20.66 -11.01 -19.78
CA ASN A 329 -20.68 -11.81 -21.00
C ASN A 329 -21.55 -13.06 -20.77
N ALA A 330 -22.69 -13.13 -21.45
CA ALA A 330 -23.71 -14.15 -21.21
C ALA A 330 -23.25 -15.59 -21.53
N GLU A 331 -22.22 -15.79 -22.34
CA GLU A 331 -21.67 -17.13 -22.62
C GLU A 331 -20.83 -17.65 -21.43
N ARG A 332 -20.01 -16.78 -20.84
CA ARG A 332 -19.10 -17.16 -19.74
C ARG A 332 -19.71 -16.97 -18.35
N PHE A 333 -20.65 -16.04 -18.23
CA PHE A 333 -21.37 -15.68 -17.01
C PHE A 333 -22.88 -15.61 -17.29
N PRO A 334 -23.53 -16.77 -17.55
CA PRO A 334 -24.92 -16.81 -17.99
C PRO A 334 -25.94 -16.41 -16.91
N ASP A 335 -25.59 -16.54 -15.62
CA ASP A 335 -26.47 -16.15 -14.50
C ASP A 335 -25.66 -15.51 -13.35
N PRO A 336 -25.24 -14.24 -13.51
CA PRO A 336 -24.45 -13.55 -12.49
C PRO A 336 -25.17 -13.39 -11.16
N ARG A 337 -26.51 -13.24 -11.16
CA ARG A 337 -27.29 -13.16 -9.92
C ARG A 337 -27.30 -14.51 -9.20
N GLY A 338 -27.56 -15.61 -9.92
CA GLY A 338 -27.50 -16.96 -9.35
C GLY A 338 -26.10 -17.32 -8.83
N MET A 339 -25.04 -16.84 -9.50
CA MET A 339 -23.67 -16.97 -9.01
C MET A 339 -23.49 -16.29 -7.64
N VAL A 340 -23.89 -15.02 -7.51
CA VAL A 340 -23.81 -14.28 -6.26
C VAL A 340 -24.67 -14.91 -5.17
N ASP A 341 -25.90 -15.29 -5.50
CA ASP A 341 -26.82 -15.95 -4.56
C ASP A 341 -26.23 -17.27 -4.04
N THR A 342 -25.55 -18.06 -4.90
CA THR A 342 -24.85 -19.28 -4.49
C THR A 342 -23.69 -18.97 -3.52
N LEU A 343 -22.86 -17.97 -3.86
CA LEU A 343 -21.76 -17.54 -2.99
C LEU A 343 -22.29 -17.11 -1.61
N HIS A 344 -23.36 -16.32 -1.58
CA HIS A 344 -23.91 -15.77 -0.34
C HIS A 344 -24.61 -16.83 0.51
N ARG A 345 -25.53 -17.60 -0.08
CA ARG A 345 -26.47 -18.46 0.66
C ARG A 345 -25.95 -19.85 0.93
N GLU A 346 -25.19 -20.42 -0.01
CA GLU A 346 -24.66 -21.79 0.12
C GLU A 346 -23.24 -21.81 0.65
N LEU A 347 -22.43 -20.81 0.28
CA LEU A 347 -21.00 -20.80 0.58
C LEU A 347 -20.61 -19.76 1.63
N ASN A 348 -21.50 -18.86 2.07
CA ASN A 348 -21.14 -17.79 3.02
C ASN A 348 -19.88 -17.01 2.59
N ALA A 349 -19.76 -16.71 1.31
CA ALA A 349 -18.64 -15.98 0.72
C ALA A 349 -19.15 -14.73 -0.01
N LYS A 350 -18.34 -13.67 -0.02
CA LYS A 350 -18.61 -12.40 -0.69
C LYS A 350 -17.96 -12.39 -2.08
N LEU A 351 -18.49 -11.57 -2.97
CA LEU A 351 -17.94 -11.33 -4.30
C LEU A 351 -17.39 -9.91 -4.42
N MET A 352 -16.11 -9.80 -4.77
CA MET A 352 -15.51 -8.55 -5.26
C MET A 352 -15.36 -8.62 -6.79
N VAL A 353 -15.62 -7.51 -7.49
CA VAL A 353 -15.53 -7.48 -8.96
C VAL A 353 -14.66 -6.31 -9.44
N SER A 354 -13.78 -6.60 -10.41
CA SER A 354 -12.93 -5.62 -11.10
C SER A 354 -13.75 -4.60 -11.90
N ILE A 355 -13.37 -3.34 -11.82
CA ILE A 355 -13.92 -2.21 -12.57
C ILE A 355 -12.75 -1.27 -12.93
N TRP A 356 -12.79 -0.66 -14.10
CA TRP A 356 -11.71 0.21 -14.59
C TRP A 356 -12.26 1.59 -14.97
N PRO A 357 -11.43 2.65 -14.90
CA PRO A 357 -11.78 3.97 -15.40
C PRO A 357 -11.69 4.08 -16.93
N SER A 358 -10.98 3.17 -17.60
CA SER A 358 -11.04 3.01 -19.05
C SER A 358 -12.36 2.33 -19.42
N ILE A 359 -13.15 2.92 -20.30
CA ILE A 359 -14.48 2.44 -20.70
C ILE A 359 -14.50 2.18 -22.20
N GLY A 360 -14.90 0.96 -22.57
CA GLY A 360 -14.98 0.48 -23.95
C GLY A 360 -16.05 1.18 -24.78
N ASP A 361 -15.73 1.46 -26.03
CA ASP A 361 -16.53 2.28 -26.95
C ASP A 361 -17.91 1.71 -27.28
N ASP A 362 -18.10 0.39 -27.20
CA ASP A 362 -19.35 -0.28 -27.57
C ASP A 362 -20.33 -0.39 -26.39
N THR A 363 -20.01 0.22 -25.23
CA THR A 363 -20.79 0.09 -23.99
C THR A 363 -21.86 1.18 -23.85
N GLU A 364 -22.99 0.87 -23.21
CA GLU A 364 -24.01 1.88 -22.85
C GLU A 364 -23.40 3.02 -21.99
N LEU A 365 -22.47 2.67 -21.10
CA LEU A 365 -21.75 3.59 -20.25
C LEU A 365 -20.90 4.58 -21.07
N ALA A 366 -20.13 4.10 -22.06
CA ALA A 366 -19.36 4.97 -22.94
C ALA A 366 -20.25 5.92 -23.73
N HIS A 367 -21.35 5.43 -24.32
CA HIS A 367 -22.27 6.27 -25.07
C HIS A 367 -22.90 7.38 -24.20
N GLU A 368 -23.27 7.07 -22.95
CA GLU A 368 -23.83 8.07 -22.02
C GLU A 368 -22.79 9.12 -21.60
N LEU A 369 -21.53 8.71 -21.38
CA LEU A 369 -20.43 9.63 -21.10
C LEU A 369 -20.08 10.51 -22.31
N ASP A 370 -20.05 9.94 -23.51
CA ASP A 370 -19.72 10.66 -24.76
C ASP A 370 -20.78 11.71 -25.11
N ALA A 371 -22.06 11.41 -24.84
CA ALA A 371 -23.15 12.38 -25.01
C ALA A 371 -22.95 13.65 -24.16
N GLN A 372 -22.07 13.60 -23.15
CA GLN A 372 -21.70 14.72 -22.28
C GLN A 372 -20.24 15.18 -22.47
N GLY A 373 -19.48 14.56 -23.38
CA GLY A 373 -18.05 14.85 -23.59
C GLY A 373 -17.17 14.45 -22.41
N LEU A 374 -17.52 13.38 -21.67
CA LEU A 374 -16.88 12.98 -20.41
C LEU A 374 -15.91 11.80 -20.56
N ARG A 375 -15.31 11.61 -21.74
CA ARG A 375 -14.20 10.67 -21.97
C ARG A 375 -13.03 11.35 -22.69
N PHE A 376 -11.80 11.00 -22.32
CA PHE A 376 -10.58 11.57 -22.90
C PHE A 376 -10.08 10.78 -24.10
N ALA A 377 -9.60 11.45 -25.15
CA ALA A 377 -8.99 10.85 -26.34
C ALA A 377 -7.46 10.93 -26.24
N PRO A 378 -6.82 9.99 -25.51
CA PRO A 378 -6.27 8.81 -26.16
C PRO A 378 -6.91 7.50 -25.69
N LYS A 379 -6.72 6.43 -26.48
CA LYS A 379 -7.21 5.09 -26.17
C LYS A 379 -6.30 4.38 -25.19
N HIS A 380 -6.89 3.55 -24.34
CA HIS A 380 -6.23 2.65 -23.41
C HIS A 380 -5.34 1.63 -24.15
N TRP A 381 -4.10 1.45 -23.68
CA TRP A 381 -3.05 0.67 -24.36
C TRP A 381 -3.40 -0.81 -24.60
N ILE A 382 -4.06 -1.48 -23.65
CA ILE A 382 -4.41 -2.91 -23.79
C ILE A 382 -5.56 -3.08 -24.79
N SER A 383 -6.61 -2.26 -24.62
CA SER A 383 -7.87 -2.46 -25.36
C SER A 383 -7.82 -1.87 -26.77
N GLY A 384 -7.15 -0.73 -26.94
CA GLY A 384 -7.23 0.07 -28.17
C GLY A 384 -8.64 0.63 -28.49
N LYS A 385 -9.66 0.27 -27.71
CA LYS A 385 -11.08 0.62 -27.89
C LYS A 385 -11.75 1.12 -26.61
N ALA A 386 -10.95 1.55 -25.63
CA ALA A 386 -11.45 2.11 -24.38
C ALA A 386 -10.83 3.47 -24.10
N GLN A 387 -11.55 4.34 -23.41
CA GLN A 387 -11.10 5.69 -23.06
C GLN A 387 -11.35 5.99 -21.58
N ILE A 388 -10.46 6.76 -20.97
CA ILE A 388 -10.58 7.16 -19.56
C ILE A 388 -11.76 8.12 -19.42
N TYR A 389 -12.67 7.84 -18.49
CA TYR A 389 -13.75 8.77 -18.16
C TYR A 389 -13.27 9.92 -17.28
N ASP A 390 -13.92 11.08 -17.38
CA ASP A 390 -13.63 12.24 -16.55
C ASP A 390 -14.22 12.10 -15.14
N ALA A 391 -13.43 11.53 -14.23
CA ALA A 391 -13.77 11.39 -12.82
C ALA A 391 -13.75 12.74 -12.05
N PHE A 392 -13.18 13.81 -12.62
CA PHE A 392 -13.23 15.13 -11.99
C PHE A 392 -14.63 15.76 -12.13
N SER A 393 -15.36 15.40 -13.19
CA SER A 393 -16.77 15.77 -13.37
C SER A 393 -17.67 15.05 -12.37
N ALA A 394 -18.46 15.82 -11.61
CA ALA A 394 -19.49 15.25 -10.75
C ALA A 394 -20.53 14.44 -11.55
N GLN A 395 -20.86 14.91 -12.76
CA GLN A 395 -21.75 14.21 -13.68
C GLN A 395 -21.12 12.92 -14.20
N GLY A 396 -19.82 12.93 -14.52
CA GLY A 396 -19.08 11.74 -14.95
C GLY A 396 -19.08 10.65 -13.89
N ARG A 397 -18.82 11.02 -12.63
CA ARG A 397 -18.91 10.10 -11.49
C ARG A 397 -20.32 9.54 -11.29
N ALA A 398 -21.35 10.37 -11.42
CA ALA A 398 -22.74 9.94 -11.28
C ALA A 398 -23.16 8.94 -12.38
N ILE A 399 -22.78 9.19 -13.64
CA ILE A 399 -23.02 8.29 -14.77
C ILE A 399 -22.25 6.97 -14.56
N TYR A 400 -20.96 7.03 -14.23
CA TYR A 400 -20.17 5.84 -13.95
C TYR A 400 -20.79 4.98 -12.83
N PHE A 401 -21.14 5.61 -11.71
CA PHE A 401 -21.76 4.89 -10.59
C PHE A 401 -23.13 4.30 -10.94
N LYS A 402 -23.96 4.99 -11.73
CA LYS A 402 -25.25 4.45 -12.20
C LYS A 402 -25.08 3.09 -12.88
N HIS A 403 -24.09 2.95 -13.75
CA HIS A 403 -23.81 1.69 -14.45
C HIS A 403 -23.17 0.64 -13.53
N VAL A 404 -22.24 1.03 -12.65
CA VAL A 404 -21.71 0.14 -11.59
C VAL A 404 -22.84 -0.43 -10.72
N LYS A 405 -23.76 0.43 -10.27
CA LYS A 405 -24.89 0.02 -9.44
C LYS A 405 -25.80 -0.96 -10.20
N LYS A 406 -26.26 -0.59 -11.40
CA LYS A 406 -27.16 -1.41 -12.24
C LYS A 406 -26.56 -2.77 -12.55
N GLY A 407 -25.30 -2.79 -12.98
CA GLY A 407 -24.64 -3.99 -13.50
C GLY A 407 -24.07 -4.93 -12.44
N LEU A 408 -23.67 -4.39 -11.27
CA LEU A 408 -22.91 -5.12 -10.26
C LEU A 408 -23.59 -5.08 -8.88
N LEU A 409 -23.83 -3.91 -8.32
CA LEU A 409 -24.31 -3.82 -6.93
C LEU A 409 -25.77 -4.33 -6.79
N ASP A 410 -26.63 -4.02 -7.75
CA ASP A 410 -28.04 -4.45 -7.75
C ASP A 410 -28.20 -5.96 -7.94
N ILE A 411 -27.20 -6.65 -8.52
CA ILE A 411 -27.16 -8.10 -8.61
C ILE A 411 -26.53 -8.77 -7.37
N GLY A 412 -26.00 -7.98 -6.44
CA GLY A 412 -25.51 -8.44 -5.14
C GLY A 412 -23.98 -8.45 -4.97
N VAL A 413 -23.21 -7.89 -5.90
CA VAL A 413 -21.74 -7.71 -5.71
C VAL A 413 -21.47 -6.95 -4.41
N ASP A 414 -20.51 -7.42 -3.62
CA ASP A 414 -20.26 -6.91 -2.25
C ASP A 414 -19.20 -5.82 -2.18
N ALA A 415 -18.20 -5.89 -3.06
CA ALA A 415 -17.08 -4.98 -3.08
C ALA A 415 -16.59 -4.74 -4.51
N LEU A 416 -15.88 -3.64 -4.71
CA LEU A 416 -15.39 -3.24 -6.03
C LEU A 416 -13.87 -3.23 -6.02
N TRP A 417 -13.27 -3.59 -7.15
CA TRP A 417 -11.84 -3.50 -7.37
C TRP A 417 -11.58 -2.53 -8.53
N MET A 418 -11.20 -1.30 -8.21
CA MET A 418 -10.88 -0.23 -9.15
C MET A 418 -9.42 -0.32 -9.60
N ASP A 419 -9.18 -0.91 -10.75
CA ASP A 419 -7.83 -1.03 -11.30
C ASP A 419 -7.51 0.10 -12.30
N GLY A 420 -6.23 0.35 -12.60
CA GLY A 420 -5.82 1.41 -13.53
C GLY A 420 -6.00 2.84 -13.01
N THR A 421 -6.05 3.04 -11.68
CA THR A 421 -6.42 4.32 -11.05
C THR A 421 -5.30 5.37 -10.93
N GLU A 422 -4.08 5.01 -11.30
CA GLU A 422 -3.03 5.98 -11.64
C GLU A 422 -3.41 6.79 -12.89
N VAL A 423 -4.28 6.19 -13.73
CA VAL A 423 -4.62 6.51 -15.12
C VAL A 423 -3.67 5.80 -16.10
N GLU A 424 -3.98 4.55 -16.44
CA GLU A 424 -3.28 3.82 -17.50
C GLU A 424 -3.78 4.25 -18.88
N VAL A 425 -2.87 4.75 -19.73
CA VAL A 425 -3.21 5.18 -21.09
C VAL A 425 -2.25 4.57 -22.10
N GLY A 426 -0.97 4.93 -22.09
CA GLY A 426 0.02 4.49 -23.08
C GLY A 426 0.85 3.26 -22.69
N GLY A 427 0.74 2.78 -21.46
CA GLY A 427 1.39 1.56 -20.99
C GLY A 427 0.94 1.16 -19.58
N ALA A 428 1.60 0.15 -19.01
CA ALA A 428 1.32 -0.41 -17.68
C ALA A 428 1.66 0.51 -16.50
N ALA A 429 2.02 1.77 -16.76
CA ALA A 429 2.30 2.79 -15.74
C ALA A 429 3.44 2.47 -14.77
N HIS A 430 4.49 1.76 -15.18
CA HIS A 430 5.65 1.45 -14.31
C HIS A 430 6.67 2.60 -14.24
N ASP A 431 6.83 3.38 -15.31
CA ASP A 431 7.75 4.51 -15.37
C ASP A 431 7.03 5.83 -15.04
N PRO A 432 7.48 6.61 -14.04
CA PRO A 432 6.82 7.85 -13.65
C PRO A 432 6.87 8.94 -14.72
N GLY A 433 7.88 8.95 -15.60
CA GLY A 433 7.99 9.91 -16.70
C GLY A 433 6.99 9.63 -17.82
N GLU A 434 6.81 8.35 -18.17
CA GLU A 434 5.79 7.91 -19.12
C GLU A 434 4.38 8.19 -18.59
N VAL A 435 4.11 7.86 -17.31
CA VAL A 435 2.81 8.15 -16.68
C VAL A 435 2.50 9.64 -16.68
N GLU A 436 3.47 10.47 -16.30
CA GLU A 436 3.31 11.93 -16.36
C GLU A 436 2.95 12.39 -17.77
N ALA A 437 3.72 11.95 -18.78
CA ALA A 437 3.51 12.35 -20.16
C ALA A 437 2.13 11.93 -20.68
N ASP A 438 1.70 10.72 -20.33
CA ASP A 438 0.42 10.16 -20.76
C ASP A 438 -0.77 10.86 -20.13
N ILE A 439 -0.74 11.12 -18.82
CA ILE A 439 -1.81 11.85 -18.14
C ILE A 439 -1.89 13.30 -18.63
N LYS A 440 -0.75 13.98 -18.81
CA LYS A 440 -0.74 15.34 -19.38
C LYS A 440 -1.30 15.38 -20.81
N ARG A 441 -1.11 14.33 -21.60
CA ARG A 441 -1.66 14.20 -22.97
C ARG A 441 -3.19 14.08 -22.99
N LEU A 442 -3.83 13.71 -21.88
CA LEU A 442 -5.29 13.75 -21.76
C LEU A 442 -5.84 15.19 -21.82
N GLY A 443 -5.00 16.20 -21.58
CA GLY A 443 -5.34 17.61 -21.72
C GLY A 443 -6.06 18.17 -20.49
N THR A 444 -7.30 18.62 -20.66
CA THR A 444 -8.08 19.31 -19.62
C THR A 444 -9.23 18.43 -19.14
N ASN A 445 -9.34 18.26 -17.82
CA ASN A 445 -10.49 17.66 -17.14
C ASN A 445 -11.46 18.73 -16.63
N ALA A 446 -12.59 18.33 -16.05
CA ALA A 446 -13.62 19.24 -15.54
C ALA A 446 -13.15 20.24 -14.47
N MET A 447 -11.99 20.04 -13.83
CA MET A 447 -11.39 20.96 -12.86
C MET A 447 -10.24 21.80 -13.42
N GLY A 448 -9.72 21.47 -14.60
CA GLY A 448 -8.63 22.16 -15.29
C GLY A 448 -7.63 21.22 -15.96
N ASP A 449 -6.51 21.77 -16.42
CA ASP A 449 -5.42 20.99 -17.05
C ASP A 449 -4.86 19.91 -16.11
N PHE A 450 -4.58 18.71 -16.65
CA PHE A 450 -4.04 17.59 -15.89
C PHE A 450 -2.70 17.87 -15.22
N THR A 451 -1.90 18.82 -15.72
CA THR A 451 -0.66 19.26 -15.05
C THR A 451 -0.94 19.77 -13.63
N ARG A 452 -2.13 20.34 -13.37
CA ARG A 452 -2.53 20.82 -12.03
C ARG A 452 -3.06 19.72 -11.12
N TYR A 453 -3.57 18.62 -11.68
CA TYR A 453 -4.31 17.58 -10.97
C TYR A 453 -3.78 16.17 -11.27
N LEU A 454 -2.49 16.07 -11.56
CA LEU A 454 -1.83 14.88 -12.08
C LEU A 454 -2.05 13.65 -11.19
N ASN A 455 -1.90 13.81 -9.87
CA ASN A 455 -1.77 12.69 -8.94
C ASN A 455 -3.08 12.28 -8.23
N VAL A 456 -4.18 12.99 -8.45
CA VAL A 456 -5.41 12.89 -7.62
C VAL A 456 -6.54 12.08 -8.26
N TYR A 457 -6.32 11.44 -9.40
CA TYR A 457 -7.38 10.71 -10.11
C TYR A 457 -8.02 9.62 -9.24
N SER A 458 -7.20 8.81 -8.54
CA SER A 458 -7.68 7.77 -7.62
C SER A 458 -8.60 8.31 -6.52
N LEU A 459 -8.29 9.50 -5.97
CA LEU A 459 -9.13 10.14 -4.96
C LEU A 459 -10.52 10.48 -5.49
N VAL A 460 -10.60 11.06 -6.69
CA VAL A 460 -11.87 11.53 -7.24
C VAL A 460 -12.71 10.41 -7.83
N THR A 461 -12.09 9.38 -8.43
CA THR A 461 -12.83 8.23 -8.97
C THR A 461 -13.43 7.37 -7.85
N THR A 462 -12.66 7.10 -6.78
CA THR A 462 -13.14 6.33 -5.62
C THR A 462 -14.21 7.08 -4.82
N ARG A 463 -14.12 8.43 -4.74
CA ARG A 463 -15.17 9.29 -4.19
C ARG A 463 -16.53 9.01 -4.84
N GLY A 464 -16.58 8.95 -6.18
CA GLY A 464 -17.83 8.77 -6.91
C GLY A 464 -18.53 7.45 -6.57
N VAL A 465 -17.75 6.38 -6.50
CA VAL A 465 -18.24 5.05 -6.15
C VAL A 465 -18.67 4.96 -4.68
N TYR A 466 -17.93 5.60 -3.76
CA TYR A 466 -18.28 5.62 -2.34
C TYR A 466 -19.55 6.42 -2.06
N GLU A 467 -19.61 7.67 -2.54
CA GLU A 467 -20.78 8.55 -2.35
C GLU A 467 -22.04 7.93 -2.96
N GLY A 468 -21.91 7.32 -4.14
CA GLY A 468 -22.99 6.58 -4.78
C GLY A 468 -23.49 5.38 -3.95
N GLN A 469 -22.58 4.57 -3.42
CA GLN A 469 -22.94 3.43 -2.55
C GLN A 469 -23.64 3.91 -1.27
N ARG A 470 -23.10 4.93 -0.61
CA ARG A 470 -23.70 5.53 0.60
C ARG A 470 -25.10 6.08 0.32
N ALA A 471 -25.34 6.62 -0.87
CA ALA A 471 -26.66 7.10 -1.27
C ALA A 471 -27.64 5.95 -1.63
N SER A 472 -27.15 4.73 -1.87
CA SER A 472 -27.95 3.59 -2.32
C SER A 472 -28.42 2.68 -1.18
N GLY A 473 -27.83 2.78 0.00
CA GLY A 473 -28.25 2.02 1.18
C GLY A 473 -27.19 1.98 2.29
N ASP A 474 -27.50 1.23 3.35
CA ASP A 474 -26.67 1.19 4.58
C ASP A 474 -25.53 0.16 4.55
N LYS A 475 -25.40 -0.65 3.48
CA LYS A 475 -24.31 -1.62 3.36
C LYS A 475 -22.96 -0.90 3.30
N ARG A 476 -21.96 -1.40 4.03
CA ARG A 476 -20.61 -0.84 4.00
C ARG A 476 -20.01 -0.95 2.61
N ALA A 477 -19.46 0.17 2.14
CA ALA A 477 -18.70 0.20 0.91
C ALA A 477 -17.31 -0.38 1.18
N MET A 478 -16.74 -1.05 0.17
CA MET A 478 -15.35 -1.44 0.17
C MET A 478 -14.83 -1.40 -1.27
N THR A 479 -13.77 -0.64 -1.48
CA THR A 479 -13.11 -0.52 -2.78
C THR A 479 -11.63 -0.87 -2.63
N LEU A 480 -11.16 -1.87 -3.37
CA LEU A 480 -9.74 -2.11 -3.61
C LEU A 480 -9.31 -1.21 -4.78
N THR A 481 -8.21 -0.44 -4.69
CA THR A 481 -7.78 0.50 -5.74
C THR A 481 -6.26 0.51 -5.90
N ARG A 482 -5.71 0.69 -7.12
CA ARG A 482 -4.25 0.45 -7.32
C ARG A 482 -3.38 1.62 -6.88
N SER A 483 -3.94 2.82 -6.96
CA SER A 483 -3.30 4.05 -6.52
C SER A 483 -3.94 4.59 -5.24
N ALA A 484 -3.32 5.59 -4.65
CA ALA A 484 -3.88 6.29 -3.50
C ALA A 484 -3.55 7.78 -3.49
N TRP A 485 -4.28 8.52 -2.66
CA TRP A 485 -3.94 9.90 -2.33
C TRP A 485 -4.27 10.20 -0.88
N ALA A 486 -3.78 11.34 -0.38
CA ALA A 486 -4.15 11.81 0.94
C ALA A 486 -5.68 11.99 1.05
N GLY A 487 -6.25 11.51 2.15
CA GLY A 487 -7.68 11.55 2.43
C GLY A 487 -8.52 10.46 1.77
N GLN A 488 -7.95 9.64 0.88
CA GLN A 488 -8.67 8.57 0.19
C GLN A 488 -9.28 7.53 1.13
N GLN A 489 -8.71 7.34 2.33
CA GLN A 489 -9.23 6.40 3.32
C GLN A 489 -10.70 6.68 3.71
N ARG A 490 -11.15 7.94 3.61
CA ARG A 490 -12.54 8.31 3.95
C ARG A 490 -13.58 7.76 3.00
N TYR A 491 -13.16 7.33 1.81
CA TYR A 491 -14.03 6.76 0.77
C TYR A 491 -14.03 5.24 0.78
N ALA A 492 -13.68 4.63 1.92
CA ALA A 492 -13.58 3.19 2.08
C ALA A 492 -12.73 2.51 0.97
N ALA A 493 -11.70 3.21 0.52
CA ALA A 493 -10.82 2.78 -0.56
C ALA A 493 -9.46 2.37 -0.01
N MET A 494 -9.11 1.09 -0.19
CA MET A 494 -7.85 0.47 0.21
C MET A 494 -6.91 0.38 -0.99
N PRO A 495 -5.69 0.89 -0.91
CA PRO A 495 -4.66 0.62 -1.91
C PRO A 495 -4.08 -0.79 -1.83
N TRP A 496 -3.62 -1.31 -2.97
CA TRP A 496 -2.60 -2.39 -3.00
C TRP A 496 -1.38 -1.98 -3.80
N SER A 497 -0.28 -2.70 -3.61
CA SER A 497 1.03 -2.35 -4.14
C SER A 497 1.27 -2.56 -5.65
N GLY A 498 0.24 -2.88 -6.42
CA GLY A 498 0.33 -3.09 -7.87
C GLY A 498 0.96 -4.41 -8.30
N ASP A 499 1.33 -4.46 -9.58
CA ASP A 499 1.74 -5.64 -10.33
C ASP A 499 3.20 -6.01 -10.07
N THR A 500 3.48 -6.38 -8.81
CA THR A 500 4.84 -6.68 -8.35
C THR A 500 5.35 -8.04 -8.85
N THR A 501 6.66 -8.18 -9.03
CA THR A 501 7.28 -9.45 -9.45
C THR A 501 7.76 -10.28 -8.28
N ALA A 502 7.47 -11.58 -8.28
CA ALA A 502 7.84 -12.48 -7.19
C ALA A 502 9.37 -12.57 -7.01
N SER A 503 9.85 -12.11 -5.85
CA SER A 503 11.22 -12.35 -5.38
C SER A 503 11.32 -12.11 -3.87
N TRP A 504 12.38 -12.59 -3.24
CA TRP A 504 12.68 -12.28 -1.83
C TRP A 504 12.92 -10.78 -1.58
N ALA A 505 13.57 -10.10 -2.53
CA ALA A 505 13.78 -8.65 -2.47
C ALA A 505 12.45 -7.88 -2.55
N THR A 506 11.54 -8.31 -3.43
CA THR A 506 10.20 -7.74 -3.53
C THR A 506 9.43 -7.93 -2.22
N LEU A 507 9.44 -9.14 -1.64
CA LEU A 507 8.81 -9.41 -0.34
C LEU A 507 9.34 -8.46 0.74
N ARG A 508 10.67 -8.26 0.84
CA ARG A 508 11.26 -7.29 1.77
C ARG A 508 10.77 -5.86 1.48
N ALA A 509 10.77 -5.44 0.22
CA ALA A 509 10.32 -4.10 -0.19
C ALA A 509 8.84 -3.86 0.15
N GLN A 510 7.97 -4.88 0.05
CA GLN A 510 6.56 -4.77 0.41
C GLN A 510 6.35 -4.42 1.89
N ILE A 511 7.26 -4.84 2.78
CA ILE A 511 7.18 -4.51 4.21
C ILE A 511 7.37 -3.00 4.38
N ALA A 512 8.49 -2.44 3.93
CA ALA A 512 8.77 -1.01 4.01
C ALA A 512 7.69 -0.16 3.31
N GLY A 513 7.24 -0.59 2.13
CA GLY A 513 6.18 0.08 1.36
C GLY A 513 4.85 0.16 2.12
N GLY A 514 4.36 -0.99 2.61
CA GLY A 514 3.11 -1.04 3.39
C GLY A 514 3.19 -0.23 4.69
N LEU A 515 4.34 -0.23 5.37
CA LEU A 515 4.56 0.59 6.56
C LEU A 515 4.49 2.08 6.25
N ASN A 516 5.10 2.54 5.15
CA ASN A 516 5.06 3.94 4.75
C ASN A 516 3.69 4.38 4.22
N VAL A 517 2.90 3.50 3.57
CA VAL A 517 1.49 3.78 3.28
C VAL A 517 0.67 3.95 4.57
N GLY A 518 0.90 3.08 5.56
CA GLY A 518 0.33 3.19 6.91
C GLY A 518 0.65 4.52 7.59
N MET A 519 1.94 4.87 7.63
CA MET A 519 2.47 6.12 8.20
C MET A 519 2.13 7.37 7.37
N ALA A 520 1.68 7.21 6.12
CA ALA A 520 1.16 8.30 5.29
C ALA A 520 -0.35 8.57 5.51
N GLY A 521 -1.02 7.76 6.34
CA GLY A 521 -2.39 8.04 6.76
C GLY A 521 -3.42 6.99 6.39
N LEU A 522 -3.06 5.93 5.67
CA LEU A 522 -4.01 4.93 5.20
C LEU A 522 -3.91 3.66 6.06
N PRO A 523 -4.91 3.33 6.90
CA PRO A 523 -4.79 2.22 7.85
C PRO A 523 -5.01 0.85 7.21
N TYR A 524 -5.60 0.81 6.02
CA TYR A 524 -5.85 -0.40 5.24
C TYR A 524 -4.97 -0.41 4.00
N TRP A 525 -4.26 -1.51 3.80
CA TRP A 525 -3.37 -1.76 2.67
C TRP A 525 -3.24 -3.28 2.48
N THR A 526 -2.96 -3.69 1.25
CA THR A 526 -2.66 -5.09 0.91
C THR A 526 -1.66 -5.19 -0.25
N GLN A 527 -1.29 -6.41 -0.61
CA GLN A 527 -0.41 -6.73 -1.74
C GLN A 527 -0.84 -8.06 -2.38
N ASP A 528 -0.17 -8.45 -3.47
CA ASP A 528 -0.34 -9.73 -4.14
C ASP A 528 0.54 -10.81 -3.51
N THR A 529 -0.04 -11.61 -2.60
CA THR A 529 0.73 -12.64 -1.87
C THR A 529 1.33 -13.65 -2.85
N GLY A 530 2.67 -13.64 -2.95
CA GLY A 530 3.44 -14.46 -3.88
C GLY A 530 3.94 -13.72 -5.13
N GLY A 531 3.67 -12.41 -5.25
CA GLY A 531 3.93 -11.58 -6.43
C GLY A 531 2.88 -11.76 -7.51
N PHE A 532 2.59 -10.69 -8.28
CA PHE A 532 1.73 -10.73 -9.46
C PHE A 532 2.36 -11.60 -10.55
N PHE A 533 3.57 -11.26 -10.99
CA PHE A 533 4.35 -12.03 -11.97
C PHE A 533 5.26 -13.05 -11.29
N VAL A 534 5.40 -14.25 -11.85
CA VAL A 534 6.21 -15.34 -11.27
C VAL A 534 7.33 -15.78 -12.21
N PRO A 535 8.55 -15.21 -12.10
CA PRO A 535 9.69 -15.54 -12.96
C PRO A 535 10.43 -16.80 -12.46
N TYR A 536 9.70 -17.84 -12.04
CA TYR A 536 10.26 -19.09 -11.56
C TYR A 536 9.94 -20.21 -12.55
N PRO A 537 10.94 -20.88 -13.15
CA PRO A 537 10.69 -21.95 -14.12
C PRO A 537 9.78 -23.05 -13.56
N GLY A 538 8.73 -23.39 -14.29
CA GLY A 538 7.70 -24.34 -13.84
C GLY A 538 6.64 -23.76 -12.90
N GLY A 539 6.68 -22.46 -12.62
CA GLY A 539 5.62 -21.73 -11.91
C GLY A 539 5.30 -22.30 -10.53
N GLU A 540 4.04 -22.65 -10.30
CA GLU A 540 3.56 -23.21 -9.03
C GLU A 540 4.17 -24.57 -8.65
N ARG A 541 4.81 -25.25 -9.61
CA ARG A 541 5.54 -26.50 -9.38
C ARG A 541 6.98 -26.27 -8.94
N ASN A 542 7.49 -25.03 -9.05
CA ASN A 542 8.83 -24.69 -8.62
C ASN A 542 8.94 -24.69 -7.09
N ALA A 543 9.86 -25.49 -6.56
CA ALA A 543 10.02 -25.64 -5.11
C ALA A 543 10.48 -24.34 -4.40
N ALA A 544 11.36 -23.57 -5.02
CA ALA A 544 11.84 -22.30 -4.46
C ALA A 544 10.74 -21.24 -4.41
N TRP A 545 9.90 -21.16 -5.45
CA TRP A 545 8.74 -20.25 -5.42
C TRP A 545 7.72 -20.68 -4.37
N ARG A 546 7.47 -21.98 -4.18
CA ARG A 546 6.54 -22.45 -3.14
C ARG A 546 6.98 -22.08 -1.73
N GLU A 547 8.28 -22.10 -1.44
CA GLU A 547 8.79 -21.55 -0.16
C GLU A 547 8.53 -20.05 -0.08
N LEU A 548 8.90 -19.28 -1.12
CA LEU A 548 8.66 -17.84 -1.17
C LEU A 548 7.17 -17.54 -0.94
N TYR A 549 6.26 -18.23 -1.62
CA TYR A 549 4.82 -18.08 -1.48
C TYR A 549 4.34 -18.39 -0.05
N ALA A 550 4.82 -19.47 0.58
CA ALA A 550 4.48 -19.80 1.96
C ALA A 550 4.97 -18.71 2.94
N ARG A 551 6.20 -18.20 2.79
CA ARG A 551 6.74 -17.10 3.62
C ARG A 551 6.01 -15.77 3.36
N TRP A 552 5.65 -15.49 2.12
CA TRP A 552 4.86 -14.32 1.75
C TRP A 552 3.45 -14.41 2.32
N ASN A 553 2.85 -15.59 2.40
CA ASN A 553 1.55 -15.80 3.03
C ASN A 553 1.58 -15.53 4.54
N GLN A 554 2.68 -15.87 5.22
CA GLN A 554 2.90 -15.53 6.63
C GLN A 554 2.95 -14.02 6.86
N PHE A 555 3.57 -13.27 5.93
CA PHE A 555 3.47 -11.81 5.91
C PHE A 555 2.03 -11.35 5.67
N GLY A 556 1.35 -11.89 4.65
CA GLY A 556 0.01 -11.49 4.23
C GLY A 556 -1.06 -11.59 5.34
N ILE A 557 -0.98 -12.57 6.25
CA ILE A 557 -1.94 -12.68 7.36
C ILE A 557 -1.77 -11.57 8.42
N PHE A 558 -0.62 -10.88 8.44
CA PHE A 558 -0.32 -9.74 9.29
C PHE A 558 -0.35 -8.40 8.54
N ASN A 559 -0.87 -8.38 7.31
CA ASN A 559 -1.26 -7.14 6.64
C ASN A 559 -2.63 -6.68 7.16
N PRO A 560 -3.00 -5.39 7.05
CA PRO A 560 -4.34 -4.94 7.41
C PRO A 560 -5.44 -5.77 6.74
N ILE A 561 -5.28 -6.07 5.45
CA ILE A 561 -6.16 -6.95 4.67
C ILE A 561 -5.35 -8.10 4.06
N TYR A 562 -5.90 -9.33 4.12
CA TYR A 562 -5.22 -10.55 3.69
C TYR A 562 -5.75 -11.01 2.32
N ARG A 563 -4.90 -10.91 1.29
CA ARG A 563 -5.26 -11.24 -0.10
C ARG A 563 -4.20 -12.07 -0.80
N ILE A 564 -4.65 -13.10 -1.52
CA ILE A 564 -3.85 -13.90 -2.46
C ILE A 564 -4.31 -13.54 -3.87
N HIS A 565 -3.36 -13.15 -4.74
CA HIS A 565 -3.62 -12.77 -6.13
C HIS A 565 -2.35 -12.92 -6.98
N GLY A 566 -2.51 -12.92 -8.30
CA GLY A 566 -1.47 -12.78 -9.30
C GLY A 566 -1.86 -13.44 -10.63
N THR A 567 -0.95 -13.35 -11.60
CA THR A 567 -1.06 -13.92 -12.96
C THR A 567 -0.11 -15.12 -13.14
N ASP A 568 -0.07 -15.67 -14.36
CA ASP A 568 0.81 -16.73 -14.90
C ASP A 568 0.78 -18.11 -14.25
N VAL A 569 0.42 -18.21 -12.97
CA VAL A 569 0.42 -19.46 -12.19
C VAL A 569 -0.80 -19.57 -11.29
N GLU A 570 -1.15 -20.81 -10.94
CA GLU A 570 -2.23 -21.10 -10.01
C GLU A 570 -1.75 -20.94 -8.55
N ARG A 571 -2.61 -20.42 -7.67
CA ARG A 571 -2.24 -20.06 -6.28
C ARG A 571 -3.18 -20.63 -5.22
N GLU A 572 -4.26 -21.28 -5.62
CA GLU A 572 -5.26 -21.78 -4.69
C GLU A 572 -4.64 -22.81 -3.73
N PRO A 573 -4.79 -22.63 -2.39
CA PRO A 573 -4.08 -23.46 -1.41
C PRO A 573 -4.30 -24.96 -1.58
N TYR A 574 -5.48 -25.39 -2.01
CA TYR A 574 -5.81 -26.81 -2.17
C TYR A 574 -4.92 -27.54 -3.19
N LEU A 575 -4.29 -26.84 -4.13
CA LEU A 575 -3.36 -27.43 -5.11
C LEU A 575 -2.14 -28.04 -4.40
N TYR A 576 -1.71 -27.42 -3.30
CA TYR A 576 -0.55 -27.87 -2.55
C TYR A 576 -0.83 -29.08 -1.66
N LYS A 577 -2.10 -29.51 -1.49
CA LYS A 577 -2.39 -30.80 -0.83
C LYS A 577 -1.64 -31.96 -1.49
N THR A 578 -1.49 -31.91 -2.81
CA THR A 578 -0.79 -32.91 -3.60
C THR A 578 0.59 -32.45 -4.03
N LEU A 579 0.74 -31.19 -4.46
CA LEU A 579 2.03 -30.68 -4.93
C LEU A 579 3.07 -30.56 -3.81
N ASP A 580 2.67 -30.08 -2.63
CA ASP A 580 3.56 -29.88 -1.48
C ASP A 580 2.78 -29.81 -0.15
N PRO A 581 2.57 -30.94 0.54
CA PRO A 581 1.78 -30.98 1.77
C PRO A 581 2.33 -30.10 2.90
N ALA A 582 3.63 -29.78 2.90
CA ALA A 582 4.23 -28.90 3.90
C ALA A 582 3.81 -27.44 3.66
N VAL A 583 3.80 -27.01 2.40
CA VAL A 583 3.28 -25.69 1.99
C VAL A 583 1.79 -25.60 2.31
N TYR A 584 0.98 -26.61 1.96
CA TYR A 584 -0.45 -26.59 2.30
C TYR A 584 -0.70 -26.41 3.80
N ARG A 585 0.05 -27.13 4.65
CA ARG A 585 -0.04 -27.00 6.11
C ARG A 585 0.31 -25.60 6.58
N SER A 586 1.36 -25.00 6.02
CA SER A 586 1.78 -23.62 6.33
C SER A 586 0.70 -22.60 5.93
N LEU A 587 0.12 -22.72 4.74
CA LEU A 587 -0.95 -21.84 4.28
C LEU A 587 -2.19 -21.96 5.18
N LEU A 588 -2.59 -23.19 5.51
CA LEU A 588 -3.76 -23.45 6.35
C LEU A 588 -3.56 -22.95 7.78
N SER A 589 -2.41 -23.22 8.41
CA SER A 589 -2.14 -22.77 9.79
C SER A 589 -2.10 -21.25 9.89
N ALA A 590 -1.50 -20.58 8.90
CA ALA A 590 -1.49 -19.12 8.81
C ALA A 590 -2.91 -18.55 8.62
N ALA A 591 -3.70 -19.10 7.69
CA ALA A 591 -5.08 -18.69 7.50
C ALA A 591 -5.92 -18.92 8.78
N GLN A 592 -5.79 -20.06 9.45
CA GLN A 592 -6.49 -20.31 10.71
C GLN A 592 -6.07 -19.32 11.81
N LEU A 593 -4.79 -18.95 11.89
CA LEU A 593 -4.32 -17.91 12.81
C LEU A 593 -4.98 -16.55 12.52
N ARG A 594 -5.06 -16.14 11.24
CA ARG A 594 -5.77 -14.92 10.82
C ARG A 594 -7.21 -14.89 11.33
N TYR A 595 -7.95 -15.99 11.15
CA TYR A 595 -9.36 -16.06 11.54
C TYR A 595 -9.54 -16.10 13.05
N ARG A 596 -8.64 -16.80 13.76
CA ARG A 596 -8.61 -16.72 15.22
C ARG A 596 -8.33 -15.30 15.69
N LEU A 597 -7.54 -14.50 14.98
CA LEU A 597 -7.27 -13.10 15.34
C LEU A 597 -8.38 -12.11 14.96
N LEU A 598 -9.51 -12.55 14.38
CA LEU A 598 -10.60 -11.64 14.00
C LEU A 598 -11.09 -10.69 15.12
N PRO A 599 -11.26 -11.11 16.39
CA PRO A 599 -11.62 -10.16 17.46
C PRO A 599 -10.56 -9.08 17.69
N TYR A 600 -9.27 -9.44 17.59
CA TYR A 600 -8.16 -8.49 17.69
C TYR A 600 -8.15 -7.53 16.50
N LEU A 601 -8.19 -8.06 15.27
CA LEU A 601 -8.19 -7.31 14.01
C LEU A 601 -9.35 -6.32 13.95
N TYR A 602 -10.55 -6.74 14.35
CA TYR A 602 -11.74 -5.91 14.29
C TYR A 602 -11.74 -4.80 15.36
N GLY A 603 -11.14 -5.06 16.53
CA GLY A 603 -10.85 -4.02 17.52
C GLY A 603 -9.83 -3.00 17.00
N LEU A 604 -8.80 -3.44 16.28
CA LEU A 604 -7.83 -2.53 15.64
C LEU A 604 -8.47 -1.68 14.54
N ALA A 605 -9.36 -2.26 13.73
CA ALA A 605 -10.12 -1.53 12.71
C ALA A 605 -10.99 -0.44 13.36
N TRP A 606 -11.66 -0.75 14.48
CA TRP A 606 -12.40 0.25 15.23
C TRP A 606 -11.50 1.36 15.77
N ARG A 607 -10.32 1.05 16.32
CA ARG A 607 -9.35 2.09 16.71
C ARG A 607 -8.85 2.91 15.52
N ALA A 608 -8.68 2.30 14.35
CA ALA A 608 -8.29 3.03 13.14
C ALA A 608 -9.37 4.02 12.69
N HIS A 609 -10.65 3.65 12.84
CA HIS A 609 -11.80 4.51 12.59
C HIS A 609 -11.95 5.62 13.64
N GLU A 610 -12.03 5.26 14.91
CA GLU A 610 -12.37 6.13 16.03
C GLU A 610 -11.19 7.03 16.46
N GLU A 611 -9.99 6.48 16.52
CA GLU A 611 -8.81 7.13 17.11
C GLU A 611 -7.77 7.54 16.06
N GLY A 612 -8.00 7.20 14.78
CA GLY A 612 -7.01 7.41 13.73
C GLY A 612 -5.78 6.50 13.81
N TYR A 613 -5.91 5.36 14.51
CA TYR A 613 -4.83 4.39 14.70
C TYR A 613 -4.32 3.78 13.37
N VAL A 614 -3.09 3.26 13.42
CA VAL A 614 -2.43 2.54 12.32
C VAL A 614 -2.24 1.07 12.73
N MET A 615 -2.71 0.14 11.90
CA MET A 615 -2.69 -1.29 12.21
C MET A 615 -1.32 -1.93 11.96
N MET A 616 -0.68 -1.64 10.82
CA MET A 616 0.65 -2.11 10.45
C MET A 616 1.66 -0.97 10.63
N ARG A 617 2.54 -1.09 11.63
CA ARG A 617 3.23 0.06 12.24
C ARG A 617 4.74 -0.11 12.18
N GLY A 618 5.43 0.86 11.58
CA GLY A 618 6.89 0.91 11.65
C GLY A 618 7.36 1.00 13.10
N LEU A 619 8.50 0.39 13.45
CA LEU A 619 8.96 0.36 14.85
C LEU A 619 9.16 1.76 15.45
N ALA A 620 9.42 2.77 14.63
CA ALA A 620 9.52 4.15 15.06
C ALA A 620 8.22 4.72 15.66
N MET A 621 7.05 4.18 15.32
CA MET A 621 5.78 4.66 15.90
C MET A 621 5.70 4.37 17.40
N ASP A 622 6.15 3.18 17.81
CA ASP A 622 6.07 2.71 19.20
C ASP A 622 7.39 2.92 19.96
N PHE A 623 8.52 3.01 19.24
CA PHE A 623 9.86 3.16 19.80
C PHE A 623 10.67 4.30 19.13
N PRO A 624 10.11 5.52 18.97
CA PRO A 624 10.73 6.60 18.20
C PRO A 624 12.11 7.02 18.72
N ASP A 625 12.40 6.81 20.00
CA ASP A 625 13.66 7.22 20.64
C ASP A 625 14.77 6.17 20.53
N GLN A 626 14.46 4.95 20.09
CA GLN A 626 15.44 3.90 19.84
C GLN A 626 15.99 4.01 18.41
N THR A 627 17.09 4.75 18.25
CA THR A 627 17.69 5.07 16.94
C THR A 627 17.94 3.85 16.06
N ALA A 628 18.35 2.72 16.64
CA ALA A 628 18.60 1.47 15.93
C ALA A 628 17.36 0.88 15.24
N LEU A 629 16.15 1.23 15.70
CA LEU A 629 14.89 0.69 15.16
C LEU A 629 14.31 1.54 14.04
N ARG A 630 14.80 2.77 13.84
CA ARG A 630 14.21 3.75 12.92
C ARG A 630 14.32 3.34 11.44
N LYS A 631 15.32 2.55 11.09
CA LYS A 631 15.59 2.11 9.70
C LYS A 631 15.31 0.62 9.47
N VAL A 632 14.76 -0.07 10.47
CA VAL A 632 14.39 -1.48 10.33
C VAL A 632 13.22 -1.58 9.37
N ASP A 633 13.43 -2.34 8.29
CA ASP A 633 12.57 -2.45 7.11
C ASP A 633 11.96 -3.85 6.94
N ASP A 634 12.32 -4.79 7.81
CA ASP A 634 11.89 -6.19 7.76
C ASP A 634 11.11 -6.65 9.01
N THR A 635 10.96 -5.77 9.99
CA THR A 635 10.30 -6.07 11.28
C THR A 635 9.39 -4.91 11.67
N TYR A 636 8.18 -5.20 12.13
CA TYR A 636 7.18 -4.18 12.44
C TYR A 636 6.24 -4.58 13.57
N MET A 637 5.52 -3.61 14.11
CA MET A 637 4.44 -3.85 15.07
C MET A 637 3.11 -4.02 14.33
N PHE A 638 2.36 -5.08 14.63
CA PHE A 638 0.99 -5.27 14.15
C PHE A 638 -0.02 -5.07 15.29
N GLY A 639 -0.60 -3.88 15.31
CA GLY A 639 -1.25 -3.31 16.49
C GLY A 639 -0.28 -3.21 17.68
N PRO A 640 -0.79 -3.09 18.91
CA PRO A 640 0.05 -2.88 20.08
C PRO A 640 0.78 -4.16 20.56
N ALA A 641 0.34 -5.35 20.12
CA ALA A 641 0.76 -6.61 20.74
C ALA A 641 1.89 -7.32 19.98
N PHE A 642 1.79 -7.46 18.66
CA PHE A 642 2.65 -8.36 17.88
C PHE A 642 3.84 -7.65 17.26
N LEU A 643 5.04 -8.15 17.49
CA LEU A 643 6.24 -7.86 16.70
C LEU A 643 6.39 -8.96 15.64
N VAL A 644 6.26 -8.57 14.38
CA VAL A 644 6.24 -9.46 13.22
C VAL A 644 7.51 -9.23 12.41
N GLN A 645 8.28 -10.29 12.13
CA GLN A 645 9.38 -10.25 11.17
C GLN A 645 9.17 -11.36 10.13
N PRO A 646 8.64 -11.02 8.94
CA PRO A 646 8.59 -11.95 7.83
C PRO A 646 9.97 -12.49 7.47
N VAL A 647 10.03 -13.74 7.04
CA VAL A 647 11.26 -14.33 6.49
C VAL A 647 11.42 -13.83 5.06
N THR A 648 12.43 -13.01 4.79
CA THR A 648 12.65 -12.35 3.48
C THR A 648 13.84 -12.92 2.71
N HIS A 649 14.20 -14.17 2.95
CA HIS A 649 15.23 -14.91 2.21
C HIS A 649 14.91 -16.41 2.30
N SER A 650 15.48 -17.20 1.39
CA SER A 650 15.24 -18.66 1.42
C SER A 650 15.95 -19.32 2.59
N THR A 651 15.21 -20.20 3.25
CA THR A 651 15.66 -21.08 4.34
C THR A 651 15.69 -22.56 3.93
N LEU A 652 15.15 -22.90 2.74
CA LEU A 652 15.07 -24.28 2.25
C LEU A 652 15.89 -24.50 0.97
N TYR A 653 16.11 -23.46 0.16
CA TYR A 653 16.77 -23.56 -1.15
C TYR A 653 17.90 -22.52 -1.28
N ALA A 654 19.07 -22.93 -1.77
CA ALA A 654 20.13 -21.97 -2.05
C ALA A 654 19.66 -21.04 -3.18
N GLU A 655 19.90 -19.74 -3.04
CA GLU A 655 19.67 -18.82 -4.15
C GLU A 655 20.59 -19.22 -5.31
N VAL A 656 19.98 -19.56 -6.45
CA VAL A 656 20.73 -19.93 -7.64
C VAL A 656 20.94 -18.66 -8.46
N PRO A 657 22.17 -18.10 -8.49
CA PRO A 657 22.43 -16.92 -9.32
C PRO A 657 22.20 -17.26 -10.80
N PRO A 658 21.88 -16.27 -11.64
CA PRO A 658 21.82 -16.46 -13.09
C PRO A 658 23.09 -17.15 -13.60
N ALA A 659 22.94 -18.09 -14.54
CA ALA A 659 24.08 -18.74 -15.18
C ALA A 659 25.01 -17.68 -15.77
N ALA A 660 26.33 -17.84 -15.62
CA ALA A 660 27.30 -16.85 -16.10
C ALA A 660 27.35 -16.86 -17.62
N THR A 661 27.49 -15.68 -18.25
CA THR A 661 27.74 -15.60 -19.69
C THR A 661 29.02 -16.35 -20.04
N ILE A 662 28.98 -17.17 -21.08
CA ILE A 662 30.17 -17.89 -21.54
C ILE A 662 31.17 -16.87 -22.07
N PRO A 663 32.41 -16.80 -21.53
CA PRO A 663 33.38 -15.80 -21.93
C PRO A 663 33.86 -16.07 -23.36
N ALA A 664 34.20 -15.00 -24.11
CA ALA A 664 34.76 -15.12 -25.46
C ALA A 664 35.99 -16.04 -25.52
N SER A 665 36.77 -16.09 -24.44
CA SER A 665 37.94 -16.96 -24.32
C SER A 665 37.61 -18.46 -24.41
N ALA A 666 36.37 -18.86 -24.12
CA ALA A 666 35.87 -20.22 -24.25
C ALA A 666 35.18 -20.47 -25.61
N LEU A 667 35.10 -19.49 -26.50
CA LEU A 667 34.41 -19.61 -27.80
C LEU A 667 35.40 -19.46 -28.96
N ARG A 668 35.26 -20.29 -30.00
CA ARG A 668 36.04 -20.18 -31.24
C ARG A 668 35.14 -20.21 -32.47
N THR A 669 35.39 -19.33 -33.43
CA THR A 669 34.74 -19.38 -34.74
C THR A 669 35.15 -20.66 -35.48
N PRO A 670 34.45 -21.05 -36.56
CA PRO A 670 34.90 -22.14 -37.41
C PRO A 670 36.32 -21.95 -38.00
N SER A 671 36.80 -20.70 -38.11
CA SER A 671 38.17 -20.36 -38.53
C SER A 671 39.18 -20.32 -37.37
N GLY A 672 38.75 -20.51 -36.13
CA GLY A 672 39.61 -20.55 -34.94
C GLY A 672 39.85 -19.21 -34.24
N GLU A 673 39.18 -18.12 -34.67
CA GLU A 673 39.25 -16.81 -34.01
C GLU A 673 38.44 -16.80 -32.69
N PRO A 674 38.78 -15.98 -31.68
CA PRO A 674 37.97 -15.85 -30.47
C PRO A 674 36.54 -15.36 -30.75
N GLY A 675 35.53 -16.02 -30.19
CA GLY A 675 34.11 -15.71 -30.42
C GLY A 675 33.38 -16.78 -31.25
N LEU A 676 32.20 -16.45 -31.78
CA LEU A 676 31.39 -17.28 -32.68
C LEU A 676 31.10 -16.51 -33.96
N ALA A 677 30.98 -17.21 -35.08
CA ALA A 677 30.53 -16.60 -36.32
C ALA A 677 29.04 -16.31 -36.23
N LEU A 678 28.66 -15.04 -36.35
CA LEU A 678 27.29 -14.54 -36.29
C LEU A 678 26.80 -14.16 -37.70
N GLU A 679 25.63 -14.63 -38.08
CA GLU A 679 24.92 -14.24 -39.29
C GLU A 679 23.52 -13.70 -38.94
N TYR A 680 23.21 -12.50 -39.42
CA TYR A 680 21.88 -11.90 -39.31
C TYR A 680 21.07 -12.15 -40.58
N PHE A 681 19.75 -12.25 -40.42
CA PHE A 681 18.79 -12.45 -41.49
C PHE A 681 17.59 -11.51 -41.29
N ALA A 682 17.10 -10.93 -42.39
CA ALA A 682 15.84 -10.22 -42.39
C ALA A 682 14.69 -11.22 -42.40
N GLY A 683 13.74 -11.06 -41.47
CA GLY A 683 12.68 -12.01 -41.18
C GLY A 683 13.02 -12.96 -40.02
N MET A 684 12.00 -13.62 -39.46
CA MET A 684 12.10 -14.41 -38.23
C MET A 684 12.46 -15.89 -38.46
N ASN A 685 12.57 -16.33 -39.70
CA ASN A 685 12.86 -17.72 -40.07
C ASN A 685 14.00 -17.83 -41.10
N PHE A 686 15.03 -17.01 -40.94
CA PHE A 686 16.25 -17.04 -41.76
C PHE A 686 16.00 -16.78 -43.26
N GLU A 687 15.00 -15.97 -43.60
CA GLU A 687 14.47 -15.81 -44.95
C GLU A 687 15.47 -15.16 -45.91
N LYS A 688 16.15 -14.08 -45.48
CA LYS A 688 17.12 -13.37 -46.31
C LYS A 688 18.38 -13.01 -45.53
N PRO A 689 19.57 -13.51 -45.90
CA PRO A 689 20.83 -13.11 -45.27
C PRO A 689 21.05 -11.59 -45.33
N ALA A 690 21.49 -11.00 -44.24
CA ALA A 690 21.71 -9.56 -44.09
C ALA A 690 23.19 -9.21 -43.91
N SER A 691 23.83 -9.66 -42.83
CA SER A 691 25.25 -9.41 -42.55
C SER A 691 25.89 -10.53 -41.74
N ARG A 692 27.23 -10.56 -41.73
CA ARG A 692 28.05 -11.51 -40.98
C ARG A 692 29.10 -10.78 -40.17
N THR A 693 29.37 -11.28 -38.98
CA THR A 693 30.43 -10.78 -38.08
C THR A 693 30.94 -11.89 -37.17
N VAL A 694 31.93 -11.59 -36.32
CA VAL A 694 32.32 -12.43 -35.18
C VAL A 694 31.78 -11.78 -33.92
N ASP A 695 31.23 -12.60 -33.02
CA ASP A 695 30.59 -12.14 -31.79
C ASP A 695 31.04 -12.98 -30.58
N GLY A 696 31.35 -12.34 -29.46
CA GLY A 696 31.90 -13.02 -28.30
C GLY A 696 32.35 -12.06 -27.20
N PRO A 697 31.84 -12.17 -25.95
CA PRO A 697 30.83 -13.12 -25.49
C PRO A 697 29.45 -12.86 -26.14
N VAL A 698 28.63 -13.91 -26.30
CA VAL A 698 27.25 -13.74 -26.80
C VAL A 698 26.35 -13.27 -25.66
N ALA A 699 26.17 -11.95 -25.55
CA ALA A 699 25.36 -11.30 -24.54
C ALA A 699 24.77 -9.99 -25.07
N HIS A 700 23.68 -10.12 -25.81
CA HIS A 700 22.96 -9.01 -26.42
C HIS A 700 21.77 -8.61 -25.55
N ASP A 701 21.66 -7.31 -25.34
CA ASP A 701 20.47 -6.62 -24.84
C ASP A 701 20.33 -5.39 -25.75
N TRP A 702 19.53 -5.50 -26.81
CA TRP A 702 19.44 -4.49 -27.85
C TRP A 702 18.47 -3.39 -27.41
N PRO A 703 18.95 -2.17 -27.09
CA PRO A 703 18.06 -1.10 -26.66
C PRO A 703 17.17 -0.62 -27.83
N PRO A 704 16.00 -0.04 -27.54
CA PRO A 704 15.14 0.51 -28.59
C PRO A 704 15.82 1.68 -29.33
N ALA A 705 15.40 1.95 -30.57
CA ALA A 705 15.86 3.13 -31.30
C ALA A 705 15.49 4.43 -30.55
N PRO A 706 16.34 5.48 -30.59
CA PRO A 706 17.57 5.62 -31.38
C PRO A 706 18.83 5.06 -30.71
N LEU A 707 18.73 4.44 -29.53
CA LEU A 707 19.89 3.94 -28.77
C LEU A 707 20.47 2.65 -29.37
N GLY A 708 19.66 1.85 -30.04
CA GLY A 708 20.08 0.60 -30.68
C GLY A 708 20.64 0.80 -32.09
N SER A 709 21.85 0.29 -32.34
CA SER A 709 22.39 0.18 -33.70
C SER A 709 21.74 -1.00 -34.42
N VAL A 710 21.21 -0.76 -35.62
CA VAL A 710 20.63 -1.80 -36.47
C VAL A 710 21.77 -2.49 -37.25
N PRO A 711 21.94 -3.82 -37.15
CA PRO A 711 22.94 -4.54 -37.92
C PRO A 711 22.81 -4.28 -39.43
N PRO A 712 23.93 -4.20 -40.19
CA PRO A 712 23.87 -3.96 -41.63
C PRO A 712 22.96 -4.97 -42.34
N GLY A 713 22.12 -4.47 -43.26
CA GLY A 713 21.16 -5.28 -44.03
C GLY A 713 19.83 -5.55 -43.31
N LEU A 714 19.68 -5.19 -42.03
CA LEU A 714 18.39 -5.17 -41.34
C LEU A 714 17.75 -3.77 -41.44
N GLN A 715 16.41 -3.73 -41.43
CA GLN A 715 15.66 -2.46 -41.44
C GLN A 715 15.36 -1.94 -40.03
N SER A 716 15.29 -2.85 -39.05
CA SER A 716 15.05 -2.53 -37.65
C SER A 716 15.57 -3.66 -36.75
N LEU A 717 15.51 -3.46 -35.43
CA LEU A 717 15.77 -4.49 -34.42
C LEU A 717 14.49 -5.27 -34.06
N ASN A 718 13.50 -5.29 -34.93
CA ASN A 718 12.30 -6.12 -34.85
C ASN A 718 12.24 -7.01 -36.10
N GLN A 719 11.54 -8.13 -36.00
CA GLN A 719 11.30 -9.07 -37.11
C GLN A 719 12.57 -9.51 -37.84
N PHE A 720 13.58 -9.92 -37.07
CA PHE A 720 14.85 -10.45 -37.59
C PHE A 720 15.17 -11.80 -36.96
N SER A 721 16.13 -12.51 -37.56
CA SER A 721 16.68 -13.75 -36.99
C SER A 721 18.19 -13.75 -37.09
N ALA A 722 18.83 -14.49 -36.21
CA ALA A 722 20.28 -14.53 -36.10
C ALA A 722 20.76 -15.95 -35.77
N ARG A 723 21.92 -16.32 -36.33
CA ARG A 723 22.56 -17.61 -36.10
C ARG A 723 24.01 -17.43 -35.70
N TRP A 724 24.39 -18.03 -34.57
CA TRP A 724 25.78 -18.14 -34.13
C TRP A 724 26.29 -19.56 -34.38
N GLN A 725 27.52 -19.70 -34.88
CA GLN A 725 28.17 -20.99 -35.14
C GLN A 725 29.64 -20.95 -34.75
N GLY A 726 30.13 -22.04 -34.16
CA GLY A 726 31.54 -22.20 -33.79
C GLY A 726 31.74 -23.39 -32.88
N THR A 727 32.68 -23.27 -31.94
CA THR A 727 32.97 -24.28 -30.93
C THR A 727 33.09 -23.67 -29.54
N LEU A 728 32.64 -24.43 -28.54
CA LEU A 728 32.88 -24.20 -27.12
C LEU A 728 34.12 -24.99 -26.70
N VAL A 729 35.13 -24.30 -26.18
CA VAL A 729 36.33 -24.92 -25.59
C VAL A 729 36.15 -25.00 -24.09
N VAL A 730 36.13 -26.23 -23.58
CA VAL A 730 35.73 -26.54 -22.21
C VAL A 730 36.90 -26.33 -21.23
N PRO A 731 36.75 -25.48 -20.19
CA PRO A 731 37.87 -25.12 -19.30
C PRO A 731 38.15 -26.14 -18.19
N GLU A 732 37.16 -26.93 -17.74
CA GLU A 732 37.31 -27.94 -16.68
C GLU A 732 36.46 -29.18 -16.99
N SER A 733 36.82 -30.35 -16.47
CA SER A 733 36.02 -31.56 -16.66
C SER A 733 34.86 -31.63 -15.66
N GLY A 734 33.70 -32.08 -16.11
CA GLY A 734 32.57 -32.40 -15.26
C GLY A 734 31.20 -32.07 -15.88
N GLU A 735 30.18 -32.07 -15.04
CA GLU A 735 28.83 -31.67 -15.44
C GLU A 735 28.75 -30.13 -15.58
N TYR A 736 28.33 -29.66 -16.74
CA TYR A 736 27.97 -28.28 -17.01
C TYR A 736 26.46 -28.16 -17.15
N GLU A 737 25.89 -27.02 -16.78
CA GLU A 737 24.60 -26.60 -17.32
C GLU A 737 24.88 -25.59 -18.43
N VAL A 738 24.48 -25.88 -19.67
CA VAL A 738 24.68 -24.97 -20.82
C VAL A 738 23.32 -24.59 -21.37
N GLY A 739 23.12 -23.30 -21.63
CA GLY A 739 21.81 -22.79 -22.01
C GLY A 739 21.85 -21.42 -22.68
N VAL A 740 20.67 -20.97 -23.08
CA VAL A 740 20.43 -19.67 -23.69
C VAL A 740 19.33 -18.96 -22.91
N GLU A 741 19.55 -17.67 -22.63
CA GLU A 741 18.51 -16.76 -22.19
C GLU A 741 18.06 -15.92 -23.38
N GLY A 742 16.77 -15.90 -23.69
CA GLY A 742 16.21 -15.05 -24.74
C GLY A 742 14.74 -14.72 -24.49
N ASP A 743 14.24 -13.65 -25.08
CA ASP A 743 12.83 -13.23 -24.96
C ASP A 743 11.92 -13.83 -26.01
N ASP A 744 12.26 -13.74 -27.29
CA ASP A 744 11.49 -14.41 -28.32
C ASP A 744 12.01 -15.84 -28.53
N GLY A 745 12.04 -16.34 -29.78
CA GLY A 745 12.38 -17.74 -30.01
C GLY A 745 13.88 -17.96 -30.07
N PHE A 746 14.37 -19.02 -29.42
CA PHE A 746 15.77 -19.43 -29.46
C PHE A 746 15.95 -20.94 -29.40
N ARG A 747 17.06 -21.41 -29.98
CA ARG A 747 17.47 -22.82 -29.98
C ARG A 747 18.97 -22.94 -29.79
N LEU A 748 19.39 -24.01 -29.12
CA LEU A 748 20.79 -24.30 -28.84
C LEU A 748 21.12 -25.72 -29.30
N TRP A 749 22.17 -25.88 -30.08
CA TRP A 749 22.78 -27.18 -30.37
C TRP A 749 24.18 -27.24 -29.79
N LEU A 750 24.49 -28.40 -29.24
CA LEU A 750 25.82 -28.75 -28.76
C LEU A 750 26.19 -30.12 -29.33
N ASP A 751 27.31 -30.20 -30.03
CA ASP A 751 27.77 -31.38 -30.76
C ASP A 751 26.71 -31.97 -31.71
N ASP A 752 26.10 -31.09 -32.51
CA ASP A 752 25.03 -31.39 -33.47
C ASP A 752 23.73 -31.95 -32.85
N LYS A 753 23.62 -32.02 -31.50
CA LYS A 753 22.41 -32.39 -30.76
C LYS A 753 21.64 -31.14 -30.32
N LEU A 754 20.34 -31.12 -30.60
CA LEU A 754 19.43 -30.06 -30.13
C LEU A 754 19.29 -30.17 -28.60
N LEU A 755 19.78 -29.16 -27.89
CA LEU A 755 19.83 -29.11 -26.43
C LEU A 755 18.67 -28.29 -25.85
N VAL A 756 18.36 -27.15 -26.48
CA VAL A 756 17.25 -26.26 -26.13
C VAL A 756 16.43 -25.99 -27.38
N ASP A 757 15.11 -26.13 -27.28
CA ASP A 757 14.16 -25.83 -28.34
C ASP A 757 13.01 -24.99 -27.79
N ASP A 758 13.15 -23.67 -27.89
CA ASP A 758 12.15 -22.72 -27.41
C ASP A 758 11.82 -21.69 -28.50
N TRP A 759 11.11 -22.13 -29.53
CA TRP A 759 10.80 -21.34 -30.73
C TRP A 759 9.42 -20.66 -30.63
N LYS A 760 9.26 -19.73 -29.68
CA LYS A 760 8.02 -18.96 -29.46
C LYS A 760 8.30 -17.53 -28.97
N ASN A 761 7.35 -16.62 -29.18
CA ASN A 761 7.39 -15.26 -28.64
C ASN A 761 7.21 -15.30 -27.12
N GLY A 762 7.84 -14.35 -26.41
CA GLY A 762 7.67 -14.24 -24.97
C GLY A 762 8.56 -13.20 -24.30
N PRO A 763 8.55 -13.12 -22.96
CA PRO A 763 9.55 -12.38 -22.20
C PRO A 763 10.86 -13.19 -22.07
N ALA A 764 11.93 -12.49 -21.69
CA ALA A 764 13.25 -13.09 -21.47
C ALA A 764 13.20 -14.25 -20.47
N ARG A 765 13.67 -15.43 -20.89
CA ARG A 765 13.69 -16.67 -20.12
C ARG A 765 14.94 -17.48 -20.43
N PHE A 766 15.50 -18.12 -19.41
CA PHE A 766 16.67 -18.99 -19.55
C PHE A 766 16.26 -20.46 -19.61
N GLU A 767 16.70 -21.15 -20.65
CA GLU A 767 16.60 -22.61 -20.78
C GLU A 767 17.99 -23.21 -20.90
N GLY A 768 18.27 -24.22 -20.07
CA GLY A 768 19.56 -24.91 -20.04
C GLY A 768 19.41 -26.41 -19.79
N LYS A 769 20.43 -27.17 -20.18
CA LYS A 769 20.52 -28.62 -19.92
C LYS A 769 21.87 -28.98 -19.34
N ARG A 770 21.85 -30.03 -18.52
CA ARG A 770 23.06 -30.63 -17.96
C ARG A 770 23.74 -31.53 -18.99
N VAL A 771 25.03 -31.33 -19.18
CA VAL A 771 25.88 -32.07 -20.12
C VAL A 771 27.22 -32.37 -19.48
N MET A 772 27.75 -33.57 -19.74
CA MET A 772 29.08 -33.97 -19.25
C MET A 772 30.14 -33.59 -20.30
N LEU A 773 31.12 -32.78 -19.90
CA LEU A 773 32.17 -32.29 -20.80
C LEU A 773 33.55 -32.50 -20.16
N ASN A 774 34.59 -32.61 -20.99
CA ASN A 774 35.97 -32.80 -20.55
C ASN A 774 36.82 -31.55 -20.79
N ALA A 775 37.73 -31.22 -19.87
CA ALA A 775 38.67 -30.11 -20.03
C ALA A 775 39.45 -30.22 -21.35
N GLY A 776 39.56 -29.11 -22.07
CA GLY A 776 40.20 -29.03 -23.39
C GLY A 776 39.35 -29.55 -24.55
N GLN A 777 38.18 -30.16 -24.30
CA GLN A 777 37.28 -30.59 -25.35
C GLN A 777 36.76 -29.38 -26.13
N ALA A 778 36.85 -29.42 -27.46
CA ALA A 778 36.22 -28.46 -28.37
C ALA A 778 34.91 -29.06 -28.89
N VAL A 779 33.79 -28.44 -28.58
CA VAL A 779 32.45 -28.97 -28.87
C VAL A 779 31.75 -28.03 -29.85
N LYS A 780 31.20 -28.56 -30.95
CA LYS A 780 30.44 -27.72 -31.90
C LYS A 780 29.26 -27.06 -31.19
N LEU A 781 29.06 -25.78 -31.48
CA LEU A 781 28.02 -24.96 -30.87
C LEU A 781 27.27 -24.21 -31.98
N ARG A 782 25.94 -24.27 -31.94
CA ARG A 782 25.06 -23.43 -32.77
C ARG A 782 23.97 -22.82 -31.91
N ILE A 783 23.72 -21.53 -32.10
CA ILE A 783 22.57 -20.82 -31.54
C ILE A 783 21.74 -20.31 -32.70
N GLU A 784 20.43 -20.42 -32.57
CA GLU A 784 19.48 -19.76 -33.44
C GLU A 784 18.54 -18.90 -32.59
N PHE A 785 18.19 -17.72 -33.10
CA PHE A 785 17.32 -16.76 -32.43
C PHE A 785 16.45 -16.06 -33.47
N TYR A 786 15.23 -15.70 -33.09
CA TYR A 786 14.44 -14.70 -33.79
C TYR A 786 13.87 -13.69 -32.81
N GLN A 787 13.67 -12.47 -33.30
CA GLN A 787 13.00 -11.38 -32.62
C GLN A 787 11.76 -10.99 -33.41
N ASP A 788 10.60 -10.93 -32.74
CA ASP A 788 9.38 -10.30 -33.28
C ASP A 788 9.36 -8.81 -32.93
N GLY A 789 9.28 -8.48 -31.63
CA GLY A 789 9.40 -7.12 -31.11
C GLY A 789 9.31 -7.03 -29.57
N GLY A 790 9.47 -5.83 -29.02
CA GLY A 790 9.39 -5.60 -27.56
C GLY A 790 10.76 -5.59 -26.88
N GLY A 791 10.92 -6.39 -25.81
CA GLY A 791 12.24 -6.69 -25.23
C GLY A 791 13.11 -7.38 -26.28
N ARG A 792 14.42 -7.14 -26.26
CA ARG A 792 15.34 -7.74 -27.25
C ARG A 792 16.59 -8.25 -26.55
N LYS A 793 16.62 -9.51 -26.20
CA LYS A 793 17.70 -10.08 -25.39
C LYS A 793 18.07 -11.47 -25.87
N LEU A 794 19.38 -11.72 -25.96
CA LEU A 794 19.93 -13.05 -26.18
C LEU A 794 21.26 -13.20 -25.44
N ARG A 795 21.40 -14.25 -24.63
CA ARG A 795 22.63 -14.51 -23.88
C ARG A 795 22.94 -15.99 -23.83
N LEU A 796 24.13 -16.37 -24.30
CA LEU A 796 24.67 -17.72 -24.11
C LEU A 796 25.30 -17.81 -22.72
N ALA A 797 24.85 -18.77 -21.92
CA ALA A 797 25.29 -18.89 -20.54
C ALA A 797 25.58 -20.34 -20.14
N TRP A 798 26.39 -20.48 -19.10
CA TRP A 798 26.66 -21.76 -18.47
C TRP A 798 26.75 -21.68 -16.94
N ARG A 799 26.65 -22.84 -16.30
CA ARG A 799 27.21 -23.07 -14.98
C ARG A 799 28.27 -24.15 -15.10
N THR A 800 29.49 -23.85 -14.67
CA THR A 800 30.61 -24.79 -14.73
C THR A 800 30.52 -25.85 -13.62
N PRO A 801 31.22 -26.99 -13.72
CA PRO A 801 31.29 -28.00 -12.66
C PRO A 801 31.65 -27.41 -11.30
N SER A 802 32.61 -26.49 -11.23
CA SER A 802 32.98 -25.80 -10.01
C SER A 802 31.84 -24.96 -9.45
N GLN A 803 31.12 -24.21 -10.29
CA GLN A 803 29.97 -23.42 -9.86
C GLN A 803 28.82 -24.31 -9.36
N LEU A 804 28.52 -25.42 -10.04
CA LEU A 804 27.52 -26.37 -9.60
C LEU A 804 27.88 -27.05 -8.28
N ARG A 805 29.16 -27.37 -8.05
CA ARG A 805 29.65 -27.85 -6.75
C ARG A 805 29.45 -26.81 -5.65
N THR A 806 29.81 -25.55 -5.90
CA THR A 806 29.57 -24.44 -4.96
C THR A 806 28.10 -24.30 -4.60
N LEU A 807 27.19 -24.39 -5.59
CA LEU A 807 25.74 -24.34 -5.34
C LEU A 807 25.27 -25.53 -4.51
N ALA A 808 25.78 -26.73 -4.76
CA ALA A 808 25.48 -27.91 -3.96
C ALA A 808 26.00 -27.78 -2.52
N ASP A 809 27.18 -27.19 -2.32
CA ASP A 809 27.73 -26.88 -1.00
C ASP A 809 26.88 -25.84 -0.27
N GLN A 810 26.48 -24.76 -0.95
CA GLN A 810 25.57 -23.75 -0.40
C GLN A 810 24.23 -24.37 0.02
N GLN A 811 23.66 -25.25 -0.80
CA GLN A 811 22.43 -25.97 -0.48
C GLN A 811 22.56 -26.86 0.78
N ARG A 812 23.75 -27.44 1.03
CA ARG A 812 24.03 -28.21 2.24
C ARG A 812 24.16 -27.35 3.50
N HIS A 813 24.53 -26.09 3.34
CA HIS A 813 24.91 -25.18 4.43
C HIS A 813 24.04 -23.92 4.52
N ILE A 814 22.78 -23.99 4.09
CA ILE A 814 21.81 -22.89 4.24
C ILE A 814 21.62 -22.57 5.73
N ASP A 815 21.79 -21.30 6.12
CA ASP A 815 21.42 -20.83 7.45
C ASP A 815 19.89 -20.75 7.54
N LYS A 816 19.31 -21.55 8.43
CA LYS A 816 17.87 -21.63 8.64
C LYS A 816 17.39 -20.70 9.75
N ARG A 817 18.32 -20.03 10.43
CA ARG A 817 18.01 -19.22 11.59
C ARG A 817 17.61 -17.81 11.17
N GLN A 818 16.60 -17.29 11.85
CA GLN A 818 16.20 -15.89 11.76
C GLN A 818 16.54 -15.21 13.07
N ALA A 819 17.22 -14.06 12.98
CA ALA A 819 17.55 -13.23 14.11
C ALA A 819 16.62 -12.02 14.17
N THR A 820 15.85 -11.91 15.27
CA THR A 820 14.92 -10.81 15.50
C THR A 820 15.44 -9.90 16.59
N LEU A 821 15.65 -8.61 16.29
CA LEU A 821 15.96 -7.61 17.29
C LEU A 821 14.69 -7.26 18.08
N LEU A 822 14.68 -7.59 19.37
CA LEU A 822 13.57 -7.27 20.25
C LEU A 822 13.73 -5.83 20.78
N PRO A 823 12.76 -4.92 20.57
CA PRO A 823 12.82 -3.57 21.10
C PRO A 823 13.05 -3.53 22.62
N ALA A 824 13.89 -2.60 23.09
CA ALA A 824 14.12 -2.40 24.51
C ALA A 824 12.89 -1.77 25.19
N GLY A 825 12.86 -1.80 26.53
CA GLY A 825 11.79 -1.19 27.33
C GLY A 825 10.56 -2.08 27.59
N ALA A 826 10.53 -3.29 27.03
CA ALA A 826 9.56 -4.32 27.39
C ALA A 826 10.20 -5.71 27.31
N ALA A 827 9.61 -6.69 28.00
CA ALA A 827 9.86 -8.09 27.70
C ALA A 827 8.98 -8.54 26.52
N TRP A 828 9.40 -9.62 25.86
CA TRP A 828 8.74 -10.18 24.70
C TRP A 828 8.57 -11.68 24.86
N PHE A 829 7.46 -12.22 24.40
CA PHE A 829 7.17 -13.64 24.42
C PHE A 829 7.19 -14.17 22.99
N ASP A 830 7.98 -15.19 22.72
CA ASP A 830 7.89 -15.94 21.47
C ASP A 830 6.49 -16.55 21.35
N PHE A 831 5.73 -16.21 20.32
CA PHE A 831 4.33 -16.60 20.19
C PHE A 831 4.13 -18.13 20.14
N TRP A 832 5.09 -18.84 19.56
CA TRP A 832 5.00 -20.27 19.30
C TRP A 832 5.39 -21.12 20.50
N THR A 833 6.40 -20.69 21.24
CA THR A 833 6.96 -21.43 22.38
C THR A 833 6.53 -20.87 23.73
N GLY A 834 5.95 -19.67 23.74
CA GLY A 834 5.66 -18.88 24.93
C GLY A 834 6.91 -18.35 25.63
N ARG A 835 8.12 -18.69 25.19
CA ARG A 835 9.35 -18.35 25.92
C ARG A 835 9.48 -16.83 26.07
N ARG A 836 9.72 -16.38 27.30
CA ARG A 836 9.96 -14.97 27.60
C ARG A 836 11.41 -14.58 27.34
N HIS A 837 11.59 -13.40 26.73
CA HIS A 837 12.86 -12.78 26.40
C HIS A 837 12.86 -11.34 26.92
N ALA A 838 14.01 -10.86 27.40
CA ALA A 838 14.19 -9.43 27.66
C ALA A 838 14.27 -8.67 26.32
N GLY A 839 13.78 -7.44 26.26
CA GLY A 839 14.02 -6.54 25.13
C GLY A 839 15.48 -6.05 25.08
N GLY A 840 15.87 -5.44 23.97
CA GLY A 840 17.21 -4.91 23.75
C GLY A 840 18.25 -5.95 23.30
N GLN A 841 17.80 -7.13 22.87
CA GLN A 841 18.67 -8.21 22.38
C GLN A 841 18.11 -8.81 21.09
N SER A 842 18.97 -9.48 20.33
CA SER A 842 18.56 -10.30 19.19
C SER A 842 18.33 -11.75 19.59
N VAL A 843 17.18 -12.31 19.18
CA VAL A 843 16.86 -13.73 19.39
C VAL A 843 16.97 -14.45 18.06
N ALA A 844 17.91 -15.40 17.96
CA ALA A 844 18.12 -16.21 16.77
C ALA A 844 17.62 -17.65 16.97
N ARG A 845 16.74 -18.13 16.08
CA ARG A 845 16.28 -19.53 16.06
C ARG A 845 15.81 -19.94 14.67
N GLU A 846 15.71 -21.24 14.46
CA GLU A 846 15.07 -21.79 13.26
C GLU A 846 13.55 -21.72 13.37
N TYR A 847 12.91 -21.49 12.23
CA TYR A 847 11.46 -21.49 12.09
C TYR A 847 11.05 -22.47 10.99
N PRO A 848 10.32 -23.57 11.33
CA PRO A 848 9.78 -24.46 10.31
C PRO A 848 8.83 -23.69 9.37
N LEU A 849 8.49 -24.29 8.22
CA LEU A 849 7.74 -23.59 7.18
C LEU A 849 6.37 -23.09 7.63
N ASP A 850 5.77 -23.66 8.67
CA ASP A 850 4.48 -23.27 9.26
C ASP A 850 4.61 -22.29 10.46
N GLN A 851 5.82 -21.81 10.75
CA GLN A 851 6.10 -20.77 11.75
C GLN A 851 7.00 -19.67 11.16
N PHE A 852 7.05 -18.53 11.81
CA PHE A 852 7.91 -17.40 11.46
C PHE A 852 8.19 -16.57 12.71
N PRO A 853 9.20 -15.68 12.72
CA PRO A 853 9.44 -14.84 13.88
C PRO A 853 8.21 -13.97 14.23
N LEU A 854 7.60 -14.31 15.37
CA LEU A 854 6.41 -13.65 15.89
C LEU A 854 6.56 -13.57 17.41
N PHE A 855 6.63 -12.35 17.92
CA PHE A 855 6.76 -12.10 19.35
C PHE A 855 5.58 -11.25 19.83
N VAL A 856 5.19 -11.44 21.09
CA VAL A 856 4.13 -10.66 21.73
C VAL A 856 4.72 -9.84 22.86
N ARG A 857 4.43 -8.54 22.89
CA ARG A 857 4.90 -7.63 23.92
C ARG A 857 4.29 -7.99 25.27
N ALA A 858 5.09 -8.02 26.33
CA ALA A 858 4.58 -8.07 27.69
C ALA A 858 3.65 -6.87 27.97
N GLY A 859 2.55 -7.10 28.70
CA GLY A 859 1.46 -6.14 28.82
C GLY A 859 0.49 -6.15 27.64
N SER A 860 0.22 -7.34 27.07
CA SER A 860 -0.75 -7.51 25.99
C SER A 860 -1.92 -8.41 26.40
N ILE A 861 -3.12 -8.04 25.95
CA ILE A 861 -4.30 -8.90 25.94
C ILE A 861 -4.64 -9.17 24.46
N VAL A 862 -4.55 -10.43 24.04
CA VAL A 862 -4.84 -10.86 22.68
C VAL A 862 -6.13 -11.67 22.68
N PRO A 863 -7.26 -11.10 22.22
CA PRO A 863 -8.49 -11.84 22.05
C PRO A 863 -8.46 -12.67 20.77
N MET A 864 -8.72 -13.97 20.89
CA MET A 864 -8.71 -14.92 19.79
C MET A 864 -10.05 -15.69 19.73
N GLY A 865 -10.67 -15.72 18.57
CA GLY A 865 -11.86 -16.53 18.30
C GLY A 865 -11.55 -18.01 18.06
N PRO A 866 -12.58 -18.82 17.78
CA PRO A 866 -12.44 -20.21 17.36
C PRO A 866 -11.78 -20.31 15.98
N VAL A 867 -11.42 -21.53 15.58
CA VAL A 867 -11.13 -21.84 14.17
C VAL A 867 -12.45 -21.89 13.41
N ILE A 868 -12.58 -21.05 12.39
CA ILE A 868 -13.77 -20.90 11.54
C ILE A 868 -13.38 -20.75 10.08
N GLU A 869 -14.32 -21.01 9.17
CA GLU A 869 -14.11 -21.00 7.72
C GLU A 869 -14.51 -19.68 7.03
N HIS A 870 -15.34 -18.88 7.68
CA HIS A 870 -15.76 -17.56 7.23
C HIS A 870 -16.16 -16.72 8.45
N VAL A 871 -16.15 -15.40 8.31
CA VAL A 871 -16.64 -14.50 9.36
C VAL A 871 -18.10 -14.83 9.69
N GLY A 872 -18.42 -14.83 10.98
CA GLY A 872 -19.80 -15.05 11.47
C GLY A 872 -20.24 -16.51 11.57
N GLN A 873 -19.40 -17.50 11.26
CA GLN A 873 -19.77 -18.93 11.31
C GLN A 873 -20.21 -19.39 12.71
N GLN A 874 -19.51 -18.94 13.76
CA GLN A 874 -19.78 -19.31 15.16
C GLN A 874 -19.74 -18.07 16.07
N PRO A 875 -20.74 -17.19 16.00
CA PRO A 875 -20.68 -15.88 16.65
C PRO A 875 -20.68 -15.96 18.18
N ASP A 876 -21.33 -16.98 18.76
CA ASP A 876 -21.47 -17.24 20.20
C ASP A 876 -20.37 -18.14 20.80
N ALA A 877 -19.46 -18.63 19.97
CA ALA A 877 -18.34 -19.45 20.42
C ALA A 877 -17.47 -18.72 21.47
N PRO A 878 -16.80 -19.49 22.36
CA PRO A 878 -15.90 -18.90 23.33
C PRO A 878 -14.77 -18.09 22.67
N ILE A 879 -14.43 -16.96 23.28
CA ILE A 879 -13.23 -16.20 22.92
C ILE A 879 -12.12 -16.55 23.91
N GLU A 880 -10.95 -16.93 23.39
CA GLU A 880 -9.73 -17.02 24.18
C GLU A 880 -9.20 -15.60 24.44
N LEU A 881 -9.03 -15.23 25.71
CA LEU A 881 -8.31 -14.02 26.10
C LEU A 881 -6.92 -14.44 26.56
N ARG A 882 -5.93 -14.31 25.68
CA ARG A 882 -4.55 -14.65 26.00
C ARG A 882 -3.84 -13.43 26.56
N ILE A 883 -3.38 -13.52 27.80
CA ILE A 883 -2.69 -12.46 28.51
C ILE A 883 -1.20 -12.78 28.55
N TYR A 884 -0.38 -11.78 28.23
CA TYR A 884 1.07 -11.82 28.29
C TYR A 884 1.55 -10.90 29.43
N PRO A 885 1.79 -11.44 30.64
CA PRO A 885 2.11 -10.65 31.84
C PRO A 885 3.46 -9.93 31.76
N GLY A 886 3.71 -9.04 32.73
CA GLY A 886 4.94 -8.25 32.88
C GLY A 886 4.74 -6.74 32.74
N ALA A 887 3.51 -6.30 32.48
CA ALA A 887 3.05 -4.91 32.52
C ALA A 887 1.52 -4.87 32.49
N ASP A 888 0.93 -3.76 32.93
CA ASP A 888 -0.51 -3.54 32.78
C ASP A 888 -0.90 -3.51 31.29
N ALA A 889 -2.12 -3.95 31.01
CA ALA A 889 -2.62 -4.02 29.64
C ALA A 889 -4.07 -3.57 29.54
N GLN A 890 -4.43 -2.98 28.40
CA GLN A 890 -5.80 -2.67 28.05
C GLN A 890 -6.09 -3.05 26.60
N PHE A 891 -7.24 -3.66 26.36
CA PHE A 891 -7.76 -3.90 25.02
C PHE A 891 -9.28 -3.69 25.02
N THR A 892 -9.82 -3.05 23.99
CA THR A 892 -11.27 -2.89 23.81
C THR A 892 -11.77 -3.87 22.77
N LEU A 893 -12.56 -4.86 23.19
CA LEU A 893 -13.32 -5.68 22.25
C LEU A 893 -14.38 -4.80 21.61
N TYR A 894 -14.47 -4.86 20.27
CA TYR A 894 -15.47 -4.15 19.50
C TYR A 894 -16.30 -5.17 18.71
N GLU A 895 -17.63 -5.01 18.75
CA GLU A 895 -18.58 -5.81 17.99
C GLU A 895 -19.69 -4.92 17.42
N ASP A 896 -20.14 -5.22 16.22
CA ASP A 896 -21.34 -4.67 15.57
C ASP A 896 -21.88 -5.72 14.59
N ASP A 897 -22.81 -5.34 13.72
CA ASP A 897 -23.36 -6.27 12.73
C ASP A 897 -22.38 -6.69 11.63
N GLY A 898 -21.23 -6.02 11.51
CA GLY A 898 -20.18 -6.33 10.55
C GLY A 898 -20.49 -6.02 9.08
N GLU A 899 -21.66 -5.49 8.75
CA GLU A 899 -22.14 -5.39 7.36
C GLU A 899 -22.64 -3.99 7.01
N THR A 900 -23.18 -3.24 7.97
CA THR A 900 -23.84 -1.96 7.70
C THR A 900 -23.18 -0.79 8.42
N TYR A 901 -23.48 0.42 7.96
CA TYR A 901 -23.05 1.67 8.58
C TYR A 901 -23.79 2.03 9.88
N ARG A 902 -24.66 1.18 10.42
CA ARG A 902 -25.41 1.45 11.66
C ARG A 902 -24.52 1.65 12.90
N TYR A 903 -23.25 1.25 12.84
CA TYR A 903 -22.29 1.61 13.89
C TYR A 903 -22.11 3.13 14.04
N GLU A 904 -22.30 3.91 12.96
CA GLU A 904 -22.23 5.38 12.95
C GLU A 904 -23.38 6.01 13.75
N SER A 905 -24.53 5.33 13.85
CA SER A 905 -25.66 5.72 14.70
C SER A 905 -25.61 5.11 16.11
N GLY A 906 -24.53 4.41 16.46
CA GLY A 906 -24.31 3.81 17.77
C GLY A 906 -24.77 2.36 17.91
N GLU A 907 -25.22 1.69 16.83
CA GLU A 907 -25.51 0.24 16.85
C GLU A 907 -24.22 -0.58 16.82
N ARG A 908 -23.55 -0.60 17.96
CA ARG A 908 -22.31 -1.31 18.23
C ARG A 908 -22.22 -1.64 19.71
N ALA A 909 -21.31 -2.53 20.09
CA ALA A 909 -20.99 -2.83 21.47
C ALA A 909 -19.47 -2.85 21.70
N THR A 910 -19.04 -2.36 22.86
CA THR A 910 -17.65 -2.44 23.31
C THR A 910 -17.54 -3.08 24.68
N VAL A 911 -16.42 -3.77 24.93
CA VAL A 911 -16.06 -4.30 26.25
C VAL A 911 -14.59 -3.99 26.50
N THR A 912 -14.32 -3.15 27.50
CA THR A 912 -12.95 -2.84 27.90
C THR A 912 -12.39 -3.97 28.78
N LEU A 913 -11.30 -4.58 28.35
CA LEU A 913 -10.51 -5.56 29.08
C LEU A 913 -9.30 -4.86 29.71
N ARG A 914 -9.08 -5.04 31.02
CA ARG A 914 -7.92 -4.46 31.74
C ARG A 914 -7.20 -5.54 32.52
N TRP A 915 -5.90 -5.68 32.30
CA TRP A 915 -5.01 -6.51 33.10
C TRP A 915 -4.24 -5.62 34.06
N ASP A 916 -4.36 -5.90 35.35
CA ASP A 916 -3.53 -5.35 36.42
C ASP A 916 -2.47 -6.40 36.75
N ASP A 917 -1.22 -6.13 36.35
CA ASP A 917 -0.14 -7.11 36.42
C ASP A 917 0.30 -7.35 37.86
N ALA A 918 0.39 -6.27 38.64
CA ALA A 918 0.79 -6.32 40.04
C ALA A 918 -0.21 -7.13 40.88
N ARG A 919 -1.51 -7.04 40.58
CA ARG A 919 -2.55 -7.82 41.25
C ARG A 919 -2.83 -9.15 40.57
N GLY A 920 -2.28 -9.44 39.39
CA GLY A 920 -2.62 -10.63 38.63
C GLY A 920 -4.12 -10.75 38.32
N THR A 921 -4.78 -9.64 38.01
CA THR A 921 -6.25 -9.58 37.86
C THR A 921 -6.65 -9.13 36.46
N LEU A 922 -7.50 -9.91 35.78
CA LEU A 922 -8.20 -9.45 34.58
C LEU A 922 -9.56 -8.88 34.97
N GLN A 923 -9.79 -7.62 34.66
CA GLN A 923 -11.10 -6.98 34.73
C GLN A 923 -11.73 -6.99 33.33
N VAL A 924 -12.93 -7.54 33.24
CA VAL A 924 -13.79 -7.47 32.07
C VAL A 924 -14.87 -6.43 32.38
N GLY A 925 -14.81 -5.28 31.72
CA GLY A 925 -15.73 -4.17 31.94
C GLY A 925 -17.19 -4.51 31.63
N ALA A 926 -18.11 -3.65 32.08
CA ALA A 926 -19.49 -3.72 31.62
C ALA A 926 -19.55 -3.45 30.11
N ARG A 927 -20.51 -4.08 29.43
CA ARG A 927 -20.71 -3.90 27.99
C ARG A 927 -21.36 -2.55 27.76
N GLU A 928 -20.76 -1.75 26.89
CA GLU A 928 -21.32 -0.47 26.46
C GLU A 928 -21.92 -0.62 25.07
N GLY A 929 -23.14 -0.13 24.86
CA GLY A 929 -23.83 -0.23 23.57
C GLY A 929 -24.54 -1.57 23.30
N ARG A 930 -25.25 -1.63 22.17
CA ARG A 930 -26.01 -2.79 21.69
C ARG A 930 -26.27 -2.70 20.19
N PHE A 931 -26.52 -3.83 19.54
CA PHE A 931 -26.98 -3.91 18.15
C PHE A 931 -27.80 -5.19 17.92
N PRO A 932 -28.65 -5.26 16.87
CA PRO A 932 -29.38 -6.47 16.53
C PRO A 932 -28.44 -7.63 16.18
N GLY A 933 -28.65 -8.80 16.82
CA GLY A 933 -27.76 -9.95 16.66
C GLY A 933 -26.60 -10.01 17.66
N LEU A 934 -26.48 -9.03 18.58
CA LEU A 934 -25.49 -9.07 19.65
C LEU A 934 -25.64 -10.34 20.51
N VAL A 935 -24.53 -11.06 20.66
CA VAL A 935 -24.41 -12.23 21.55
C VAL A 935 -24.58 -11.79 23.00
N GLN A 936 -25.67 -12.20 23.62
CA GLN A 936 -26.03 -11.76 24.98
C GLN A 936 -25.08 -12.30 26.05
N GLN A 937 -24.62 -13.54 25.87
CA GLN A 937 -23.75 -14.24 26.81
C GLN A 937 -22.61 -14.86 26.05
N ARG A 938 -21.38 -14.62 26.50
CA ARG A 938 -20.16 -15.14 25.86
C ARG A 938 -19.27 -15.77 26.91
N ARG A 939 -18.74 -16.94 26.60
CA ARG A 939 -17.68 -17.55 27.43
C ARG A 939 -16.34 -16.94 27.05
N PHE A 940 -15.63 -16.39 28.02
CA PHE A 940 -14.21 -16.05 27.86
C PHE A 940 -13.37 -17.16 28.50
N ASN A 941 -12.44 -17.72 27.72
CA ASN A 941 -11.42 -18.64 28.21
C ASN A 941 -10.12 -17.86 28.34
N VAL A 942 -9.74 -17.54 29.57
CA VAL A 942 -8.60 -16.68 29.85
C VAL A 942 -7.37 -17.53 30.12
N THR A 943 -6.31 -17.29 29.35
CA THR A 943 -5.05 -18.01 29.44
C THR A 943 -3.93 -17.02 29.77
N LEU A 944 -3.20 -17.26 30.87
CA LEU A 944 -1.93 -16.56 31.12
C LEU A 944 -0.77 -17.33 30.49
N VAL A 945 0.14 -16.62 29.81
CA VAL A 945 1.43 -17.15 29.39
C VAL A 945 2.44 -16.96 30.51
N ASP A 946 2.98 -18.06 31.06
CA ASP A 946 3.95 -17.99 32.16
C ASP A 946 5.38 -17.65 31.68
N ALA A 947 6.28 -17.36 32.64
CA ALA A 947 7.67 -17.00 32.34
C ALA A 947 8.49 -18.15 31.72
N GLY A 948 8.08 -19.40 31.91
CA GLY A 948 8.69 -20.58 31.29
C GLY A 948 8.12 -20.90 29.90
N GLY A 949 7.16 -20.10 29.43
CA GLY A 949 6.49 -20.23 28.14
C GLY A 949 5.36 -21.25 28.10
N ARG A 950 4.90 -21.76 29.25
CA ARG A 950 3.73 -22.62 29.29
C ARG A 950 2.49 -21.75 29.44
N SER A 951 1.46 -22.10 28.68
CA SER A 951 0.13 -21.56 28.94
C SER A 951 -0.43 -22.22 30.20
N THR A 952 -0.91 -21.39 31.14
CA THR A 952 -1.68 -21.88 32.28
C THR A 952 -2.95 -22.59 31.81
N LYS A 953 -3.50 -23.48 32.65
CA LYS A 953 -4.82 -24.06 32.37
C LYS A 953 -5.84 -22.90 32.28
N PRO A 954 -6.62 -22.79 31.19
CA PRO A 954 -7.52 -21.65 31.04
C PRO A 954 -8.53 -21.57 32.18
N GLN A 955 -8.74 -20.37 32.70
CA GLN A 955 -9.89 -20.05 33.56
C GLN A 955 -11.03 -19.55 32.69
N SER A 956 -12.24 -20.10 32.87
CA SER A 956 -13.41 -19.67 32.10
C SER A 956 -14.33 -18.78 32.93
N VAL A 957 -14.83 -17.70 32.31
CA VAL A 957 -15.95 -16.91 32.83
C VAL A 957 -17.08 -16.87 31.81
N LEU A 958 -18.32 -16.97 32.27
CA LEU A 958 -19.50 -16.70 31.45
C LEU A 958 -19.88 -15.23 31.62
N TYR A 959 -19.54 -14.42 30.64
CA TYR A 959 -19.81 -12.99 30.62
C TYR A 959 -21.23 -12.72 30.10
N ARG A 960 -22.02 -11.93 30.84
CA ARG A 960 -23.42 -11.60 30.49
C ARG A 960 -23.62 -10.12 30.12
N GLY A 961 -22.54 -9.34 30.06
CA GLY A 961 -22.57 -7.89 29.84
C GLY A 961 -22.31 -7.07 31.11
N GLU A 962 -22.33 -7.69 32.28
CA GLU A 962 -22.00 -7.04 33.55
C GLU A 962 -20.49 -7.12 33.82
N ALA A 963 -19.94 -6.09 34.47
CA ALA A 963 -18.52 -6.08 34.84
C ALA A 963 -18.19 -7.28 35.75
N THR A 964 -17.07 -7.95 35.48
CA THR A 964 -16.58 -9.10 36.25
C THR A 964 -15.06 -9.08 36.29
N ALA A 965 -14.47 -9.80 37.24
CA ALA A 965 -13.02 -9.94 37.33
C ALA A 965 -12.62 -11.41 37.51
N LEU A 966 -11.42 -11.75 37.03
CA LEU A 966 -10.77 -13.03 37.25
C LEU A 966 -9.45 -12.78 37.96
N GLN A 967 -9.28 -13.41 39.11
CA GLN A 967 -8.06 -13.39 39.89
C GLN A 967 -7.20 -14.59 39.52
N PHE A 968 -5.94 -14.32 39.19
CA PHE A 968 -4.94 -15.35 38.96
C PHE A 968 -3.94 -15.35 40.11
N THR A 969 -3.45 -16.54 40.45
CA THR A 969 -2.27 -16.66 41.29
C THR A 969 -1.06 -16.39 40.40
N THR A 970 -0.51 -15.18 40.50
CA THR A 970 0.76 -14.84 39.84
C THR A 970 1.84 -15.76 40.42
N PRO A 971 2.64 -16.46 39.58
CA PRO A 971 3.70 -17.36 40.05
C PRO A 971 4.74 -16.70 40.96
#